data_AF-A0A2W6XKD5-F1
#
_entry.id   AF-A0A2W6XKD5-F1
#
_cell.length_a   1.000
_cell.length_b   1.000
_cell.length_c   1.000
_cell.angle_alpha   90.00
_cell.angle_beta   90.00
_cell.angle_gamma   90.00
#
_symmetry.space_group_name_H-M   'P 1'
#
loop_
_entity.id
_entity.type
_entity.pdbx_description
1 polymer ?
#
loop_
_entity_poly.entity_id
_entity_poly.type
_entity_poly.pdbx_seq_one_letter_code
_entity_poly.pdbx_strand_id
1 'polypeptide(L)'
;MRLAASLFALAVAISTPAFAQTTRVLDPMEDAAAWKADASTDVSSTVSSVAGHDGRAVRLTYDFNGKAGYAFAARALPFDLPDNYEISFWVRGEGPTNTFEVKFTDASAENVWWKQTARYDFPDGWTRFVIKRRQVSKAWGPSAETELRRAERVEFVVVAAEGGRGFIDIDQLSIRELPVDPAVPPQPIASDGGSPSTAPRAVDRDVKTAWAPPVEGAPVLTLDLGYEREFGGLILRWGERGAASDYRVSASLDGRDWRPLATVTGGNGGVDWLRTPEATARWLRLEPLKPLAASDVVGSSGAGQRLGAAQATTYALNEIEVEPLAFGADATAFVEAVARENRRGLYPRGFSGEQSYWTLVGVYGGGESGLIGEDGAIELRRAGPSIEPFVVDNGRLITWADVNIEQGLKDGDLPIPSVIWTADDWTLKITSFADGPADQAQLWGRYDLTNTSSRPRTLTLALAARPMQVNAPRQFLAIPGGVSPIGNLAWDGAELKLNEAVRVQPLATPDDVALATFDAGSDPQSLILPSVQRPASEAATTTDATGLAAGALTYQVTLRPGETRTVGWVSQLSGDALAPEPVGQAAVVLDTVEDRLAGEWRAKLDRVELTLPPAAQRIEDALKSSLAHMLMSRQGPILQPGTRSYNRSWIRDGAMMAEGLNRLGMAEHSADYLRWYAPYVFENGKVPCCVDARGADPVPENDSHGEFVFLAAETYRYNKDEALLRQVWPQVQKAIAYMDALRASTRTPAFQTPDQRHLYGLLPPTISHEGYSDKAAYSYWDDFWGLLGYKDAVFIAETLGDAEAAVRYAAARDQFAADIRASITATAAYHGIDWIAGAADRGDFDATSTTIALSPAGEKDDLPPELVARTFDRYWENFQNRLTNRTAWKDYTPYEWRLVGAYVRLGQKDRALAVLDFLMADRRPEAWNGWAEVVGREKREPRFIGDMPHAWISSDYIRSALDLFAYERDRDHALVLAAGVPEAWLDTPQGVGVRNLRTAYGPLTYAYRKQGREHVLTIQPGATPPGGFVLQWPAGDGRPRSVTIDGRAAVWTGDDLKIPVGARRVVLR
;
A
#
# COMPACT_ATOMS: atom_id res chain seq x y z
N MET A 1 -62.67 68.99 -6.58
CA MET A 1 -62.08 69.54 -5.34
C MET A 1 -62.08 68.46 -4.27
N ARG A 2 -60.86 68.06 -3.85
CA ARG A 2 -60.42 67.67 -2.50
C ARG A 2 -60.98 66.44 -1.78
N LEU A 3 -59.99 65.62 -1.37
CA LEU A 3 -59.79 64.78 -0.16
C LEU A 3 -60.01 63.27 -0.39
N ALA A 4 -59.00 62.40 -0.60
CA ALA A 4 -57.62 62.20 -0.11
C ALA A 4 -57.49 61.36 1.18
N ALA A 5 -56.57 60.38 1.10
CA ALA A 5 -55.91 59.58 2.14
C ALA A 5 -56.54 58.24 2.55
N SER A 6 -55.99 57.13 2.02
CA SER A 6 -55.48 55.97 2.80
C SER A 6 -55.12 54.80 1.87
N LEU A 7 -53.82 54.59 1.60
CA LEU A 7 -53.16 53.31 1.25
C LEU A 7 -51.75 53.61 0.72
N PHE A 8 -50.78 53.76 1.63
CA PHE A 8 -49.35 53.70 1.30
C PHE A 8 -48.57 53.19 2.52
N ALA A 9 -47.58 52.35 2.23
CA ALA A 9 -46.46 51.92 3.08
C ALA A 9 -46.72 50.84 4.14
N LEU A 10 -46.54 49.57 3.74
CA LEU A 10 -45.84 48.58 4.57
C LEU A 10 -45.05 47.60 3.69
N ALA A 11 -44.01 48.12 3.03
CA ALA A 11 -42.92 47.32 2.46
C ALA A 11 -41.63 47.81 3.15
N VAL A 12 -41.40 47.34 4.38
CA VAL A 12 -40.10 47.45 5.02
C VAL A 12 -39.37 46.16 4.71
N ALA A 13 -38.37 46.28 3.84
CA ALA A 13 -37.37 45.26 3.58
C ALA A 13 -36.77 44.80 4.91
N ILE A 14 -36.92 43.52 5.24
CA ILE A 14 -36.03 42.85 6.20
C ILE A 14 -34.77 42.52 5.39
N SER A 15 -33.91 43.51 5.20
CA SER A 15 -32.50 43.26 4.93
C SER A 15 -31.92 42.68 6.21
N THR A 16 -31.80 41.36 6.29
CA THR A 16 -30.94 40.72 7.28
C THR A 16 -29.55 41.34 7.13
N PRO A 17 -28.95 41.88 8.20
CA PRO A 17 -27.60 42.43 8.10
C PRO A 17 -26.68 41.29 7.65
N ALA A 18 -25.90 41.55 6.59
CA ALA A 18 -24.74 40.73 6.30
C ALA A 18 -23.92 40.68 7.59
N PHE A 19 -23.78 39.48 8.18
CA PHE A 19 -22.84 39.28 9.28
C PHE A 19 -21.49 39.79 8.78
N ALA A 20 -21.00 40.89 9.37
CA ALA A 20 -19.70 41.43 9.05
C ALA A 20 -18.66 40.39 9.48
N GLN A 21 -18.12 39.65 8.51
CA GLN A 21 -17.06 38.66 8.73
C GLN A 21 -15.82 39.40 9.23
N THR A 22 -15.48 39.23 10.51
CA THR A 22 -14.34 39.88 11.14
C THR A 22 -13.06 39.11 10.81
N THR A 23 -12.12 39.76 10.13
CA THR A 23 -10.75 39.24 9.95
C THR A 23 -9.87 39.75 11.09
N ARG A 24 -9.18 38.85 11.78
CA ARG A 24 -8.24 39.13 12.87
C ARG A 24 -6.83 38.71 12.44
N VAL A 25 -5.87 39.63 12.48
CA VAL A 25 -4.44 39.30 12.33
C VAL A 25 -3.96 38.58 13.59
N LEU A 26 -3.45 37.37 13.44
CA LEU A 26 -2.85 36.56 14.50
C LEU A 26 -1.39 36.94 14.72
N ASP A 27 -0.65 37.13 13.63
CA ASP A 27 0.76 37.52 13.64
C ASP A 27 1.09 38.30 12.36
N PRO A 28 1.54 39.56 12.44
CA PRO A 28 1.94 40.33 11.27
C PRO A 28 3.30 39.93 10.69
N MET A 29 4.04 39.00 11.30
CA MET A 29 5.35 38.49 10.82
C MET A 29 6.49 39.53 10.83
N GLU A 30 6.37 40.58 11.65
CA GLU A 30 7.34 41.69 11.73
C GLU A 30 8.62 41.34 12.52
N ASP A 31 8.55 40.39 13.46
CA ASP A 31 9.66 40.00 14.33
C ASP A 31 10.07 38.54 14.11
N ALA A 32 11.12 38.34 13.32
CA ALA A 32 11.67 37.00 13.07
C ALA A 32 12.31 36.36 14.32
N ALA A 33 12.68 37.15 15.35
CA ALA A 33 13.24 36.58 16.59
C ALA A 33 12.18 35.85 17.44
N ALA A 34 10.89 36.11 17.19
CA ALA A 34 9.79 35.38 17.82
C ALA A 34 9.58 33.96 17.25
N TRP A 35 10.29 33.62 16.17
CA TRP A 35 10.20 32.34 15.48
C TRP A 35 11.48 31.52 15.67
N LYS A 36 11.34 30.26 16.08
CA LYS A 36 12.46 29.33 16.25
C LYS A 36 12.59 28.43 15.03
N ALA A 37 13.78 28.40 14.43
CA ALA A 37 14.15 27.42 13.41
C ALA A 37 14.63 26.12 14.07
N ASP A 38 14.22 24.97 13.53
CA ASP A 38 14.78 23.66 13.86
C ASP A 38 14.61 22.69 12.68
N ALA A 39 15.33 21.57 12.70
CA ALA A 39 15.34 20.61 11.60
C ALA A 39 15.62 19.19 12.07
N SER A 40 15.33 18.21 11.20
CA SER A 40 15.70 16.81 11.43
C SER A 40 17.22 16.58 11.33
N THR A 41 17.70 15.40 11.76
CA THR A 41 19.12 15.02 11.72
C THR A 41 19.75 15.27 10.34
N ASP A 42 20.92 15.89 10.33
CA ASP A 42 21.69 16.30 9.14
C ASP A 42 21.00 17.31 8.19
N VAL A 43 19.83 17.86 8.55
CA VAL A 43 19.17 18.97 7.83
C VAL A 43 19.48 20.29 8.52
N SER A 44 19.66 21.35 7.74
CA SER A 44 19.94 22.71 8.25
C SER A 44 18.74 23.63 8.06
N SER A 45 18.44 24.45 9.07
CA SER A 45 17.39 25.47 9.00
C SER A 45 17.78 26.74 9.74
N THR A 46 17.40 27.90 9.20
CA THR A 46 17.55 29.20 9.88
C THR A 46 16.36 30.09 9.63
N VAL A 47 16.06 30.97 10.58
CA VAL A 47 15.02 32.00 10.44
C VAL A 47 15.66 33.39 10.39
N SER A 48 15.14 34.25 9.51
CA SER A 48 15.59 35.64 9.36
C SER A 48 14.44 36.56 8.96
N SER A 49 14.66 37.88 9.00
CA SER A 49 13.67 38.88 8.59
C SER A 49 13.97 39.42 7.20
N VAL A 50 12.96 39.52 6.34
CA VAL A 50 13.04 40.04 4.95
C VAL A 50 11.95 41.06 4.66
N ALA A 51 11.94 41.66 3.47
CA ALA A 51 10.86 42.55 3.04
C ALA A 51 9.57 41.74 2.75
N GLY A 52 8.47 42.15 3.39
CA GLY A 52 7.16 41.49 3.35
C GLY A 52 6.32 41.86 2.12
N HIS A 53 5.09 41.34 2.09
CA HIS A 53 4.01 41.83 1.24
C HIS A 53 3.60 43.23 1.72
N ASP A 54 3.47 43.40 3.04
CA ASP A 54 3.42 44.70 3.72
C ASP A 54 4.44 44.67 4.86
N GLY A 55 5.32 45.67 4.95
CA GLY A 55 6.30 45.73 6.05
C GLY A 55 7.39 44.66 5.96
N ARG A 56 7.49 43.80 6.97
CA ARG A 56 8.51 42.73 7.07
C ARG A 56 7.84 41.36 7.08
N ALA A 57 8.62 40.36 6.69
CA ALA A 57 8.21 38.95 6.71
C ALA A 57 9.25 38.07 7.39
N VAL A 58 8.82 36.88 7.79
CA VAL A 58 9.67 35.83 8.35
C VAL A 58 10.10 34.89 7.24
N ARG A 59 11.41 34.75 7.04
CA ARG A 59 12.02 33.79 6.12
C ARG A 59 12.51 32.56 6.87
N LEU A 60 12.05 31.37 6.48
CA LEU A 60 12.67 30.09 6.80
C LEU A 60 13.58 29.67 5.63
N THR A 61 14.89 29.58 5.88
CA THR A 61 15.87 29.03 4.91
C THR A 61 16.19 27.60 5.32
N TYR A 62 16.25 26.69 4.36
CA TYR A 62 16.50 25.27 4.59
C TYR A 62 17.51 24.67 3.61
N ASP A 63 18.25 23.66 4.06
CA ASP A 63 19.06 22.76 3.23
C ASP A 63 18.93 21.33 3.74
N PHE A 64 18.40 20.45 2.89
CA PHE A 64 18.24 19.03 3.20
C PHE A 64 19.55 18.25 3.14
N ASN A 65 20.65 18.81 2.61
CA ASN A 65 21.97 18.16 2.51
C ASN A 65 21.93 16.75 1.87
N GLY A 66 21.00 16.53 0.94
CA GLY A 66 20.79 15.22 0.29
C GLY A 66 20.15 14.15 1.18
N LYS A 67 19.51 14.54 2.29
CA LYS A 67 18.78 13.66 3.21
C LYS A 67 17.27 13.80 3.02
N ALA A 68 16.53 12.80 3.47
CA ALA A 68 15.10 12.99 3.77
C ALA A 68 14.96 13.78 5.08
N GLY A 69 13.76 14.29 5.35
CA GLY A 69 13.48 14.95 6.62
C GLY A 69 12.72 16.26 6.45
N TYR A 70 12.85 17.15 7.44
CA TYR A 70 12.08 18.38 7.52
C TYR A 70 12.86 19.53 8.15
N ALA A 71 12.49 20.74 7.76
CA ALA A 71 12.92 22.00 8.36
C ALA A 71 11.68 22.82 8.72
N PHE A 72 11.68 23.52 9.85
CA PHE A 72 10.53 24.31 10.25
C PHE A 72 10.88 25.61 10.96
N ALA A 73 9.91 26.53 10.93
CA ALA A 73 9.84 27.69 11.81
C ALA A 73 8.62 27.53 12.72
N ALA A 74 8.83 27.60 14.04
CA ALA A 74 7.78 27.45 15.04
C ALA A 74 7.66 28.68 15.95
N ARG A 75 6.42 28.99 16.35
CA ARG A 75 6.11 30.04 17.32
C ARG A 75 5.02 29.59 18.29
N ALA A 76 5.22 29.87 19.58
CA ALA A 76 4.14 29.82 20.56
C ALA A 76 3.15 30.98 20.29
N LEU A 77 1.94 30.64 19.87
CA LEU A 77 0.93 31.59 19.40
C LEU A 77 -0.46 31.06 19.78
N PRO A 78 -0.94 31.36 20.99
CA PRO A 78 -2.24 30.88 21.47
C PRO A 78 -3.42 31.62 20.83
N PHE A 79 -4.38 30.89 20.26
CA PHE A 79 -5.65 31.46 19.79
C PHE A 79 -6.77 30.41 19.70
N ASP A 80 -8.01 30.88 19.89
CA ASP A 80 -9.23 30.07 19.69
C ASP A 80 -9.69 30.12 18.23
N LEU A 81 -10.24 29.00 17.74
CA LEU A 81 -10.81 28.86 16.41
C LEU A 81 -12.35 28.92 16.47
N PRO A 82 -13.00 29.72 15.61
CA PRO A 82 -14.48 29.73 15.48
C PRO A 82 -15.05 28.40 15.00
N ASP A 83 -16.38 28.25 15.02
CA ASP A 83 -17.07 27.03 14.53
C ASP A 83 -16.84 26.78 13.02
N ASN A 84 -16.76 27.86 12.24
CA ASN A 84 -16.31 27.83 10.85
C ASN A 84 -15.37 29.01 10.58
N TYR A 85 -14.25 28.74 9.91
CA TYR A 85 -13.19 29.73 9.76
C TYR A 85 -12.33 29.50 8.52
N GLU A 86 -11.59 30.55 8.20
CA GLU A 86 -10.50 30.56 7.24
C GLU A 86 -9.24 31.15 7.90
N ILE A 87 -8.15 30.41 7.89
CA ILE A 87 -6.81 30.92 8.22
C ILE A 87 -6.14 31.29 6.90
N SER A 88 -5.47 32.45 6.85
CA SER A 88 -4.74 32.86 5.65
C SER A 88 -3.45 33.60 5.97
N PHE A 89 -2.47 33.50 5.09
CA PHE A 89 -1.21 34.23 5.13
C PHE A 89 -0.70 34.43 3.70
N TRP A 90 0.23 35.37 3.52
CA TRP A 90 0.96 35.52 2.27
C TRP A 90 2.19 34.63 2.28
N VAL A 91 2.43 33.94 1.17
CA VAL A 91 3.60 33.08 1.00
C VAL A 91 4.25 33.34 -0.36
N ARG A 92 5.57 33.29 -0.38
CA ARG A 92 6.40 33.10 -1.58
C ARG A 92 7.60 32.24 -1.20
N GLY A 93 8.30 31.70 -2.17
CA GLY A 93 9.50 30.93 -1.88
C GLY A 93 10.31 30.63 -3.12
N GLU A 94 11.46 30.00 -2.91
CA GLU A 94 12.33 29.50 -3.96
C GLU A 94 12.87 28.14 -3.52
N GLY A 95 12.89 27.16 -4.43
CA GLY A 95 13.47 25.85 -4.20
C GLY A 95 12.75 24.75 -4.99
N PRO A 96 13.20 23.50 -4.86
CA PRO A 96 12.50 22.35 -5.43
C PRO A 96 11.10 22.16 -4.83
N THR A 97 10.26 21.42 -5.54
CA THR A 97 8.91 21.15 -5.10
C THR A 97 8.92 20.19 -3.91
N ASN A 98 8.53 20.70 -2.74
CA ASN A 98 8.56 19.99 -1.47
C ASN A 98 7.17 19.98 -0.80
N THR A 99 6.98 19.14 0.20
CA THR A 99 5.70 19.13 0.93
C THR A 99 5.68 20.29 1.92
N PHE A 100 4.61 21.08 1.88
CA PHE A 100 4.40 22.19 2.81
C PHE A 100 3.34 21.81 3.84
N GLU A 101 3.69 21.90 5.13
CA GLU A 101 2.78 21.62 6.24
C GLU A 101 2.65 22.87 7.11
N VAL A 102 1.40 23.17 7.49
CA VAL A 102 1.09 24.12 8.56
C VAL A 102 0.55 23.34 9.74
N LYS A 103 1.31 23.29 10.83
CA LYS A 103 0.98 22.50 12.03
C LYS A 103 0.45 23.38 13.14
N PHE A 104 -0.49 22.83 13.89
CA PHE A 104 -1.08 23.40 15.08
C PHE A 104 -0.98 22.38 16.20
N THR A 105 -0.54 22.80 17.38
CA THR A 105 -0.41 21.92 18.55
C THR A 105 -1.20 22.45 19.74
N ASP A 106 -1.65 21.54 20.58
CA ASP A 106 -2.30 21.87 21.85
C ASP A 106 -1.27 22.22 22.94
N ALA A 107 -1.76 22.49 24.16
CA ALA A 107 -0.91 22.87 25.29
C ALA A 107 0.06 21.75 25.74
N SER A 108 -0.27 20.48 25.43
CA SER A 108 0.60 19.34 25.75
C SER A 108 1.74 19.19 24.74
N ALA A 109 1.57 19.73 23.53
CA ALA A 109 2.40 19.47 22.35
C ALA A 109 2.46 17.99 21.94
N GLU A 110 1.64 17.11 22.54
CA GLU A 110 1.52 15.70 22.17
C GLU A 110 0.50 15.48 21.04
N ASN A 111 -0.43 16.42 20.84
CA ASN A 111 -1.43 16.36 19.77
C ASN A 111 -1.14 17.40 18.68
N VAL A 112 -1.11 16.92 17.43
CA VAL A 112 -0.79 17.73 16.26
C VAL A 112 -1.96 17.67 15.27
N TRP A 113 -2.38 18.84 14.80
CA TRP A 113 -3.28 19.00 13.66
C TRP A 113 -2.54 19.73 12.55
N TRP A 114 -2.90 19.47 11.31
CA TRP A 114 -2.20 20.05 10.19
C TRP A 114 -3.09 20.31 8.97
N LYS A 115 -2.62 21.24 8.14
CA LYS A 115 -2.90 21.25 6.70
C LYS A 115 -1.60 20.85 6.00
N GLN A 116 -1.64 19.73 5.28
CA GLN A 116 -0.56 19.30 4.39
C GLN A 116 -0.93 19.59 2.94
N THR A 117 0.03 20.09 2.18
CA THR A 117 -0.01 20.24 0.73
C THR A 117 1.23 19.56 0.16
N ALA A 118 1.05 18.35 -0.37
CA ALA A 118 2.13 17.58 -0.98
C ALA A 118 2.62 18.27 -2.25
N ARG A 119 3.94 18.22 -2.51
CA ARG A 119 4.57 18.78 -3.71
C ARG A 119 4.08 20.20 -4.04
N TYR A 120 4.18 21.10 -3.06
CA TYR A 120 3.82 22.51 -3.22
C TYR A 120 4.96 23.26 -3.93
N ASP A 121 4.67 23.75 -5.14
CA ASP A 121 5.54 24.67 -5.87
C ASP A 121 5.36 26.08 -5.30
N PHE A 122 6.36 26.58 -4.59
CA PHE A 122 6.26 27.87 -3.93
C PHE A 122 6.28 28.99 -4.99
N PRO A 123 5.32 29.91 -4.97
CA PRO A 123 5.23 30.94 -6.00
C PRO A 123 6.36 31.96 -5.87
N ASP A 124 6.87 32.43 -7.02
CA ASP A 124 7.86 33.51 -7.10
C ASP A 124 7.35 34.82 -6.45
N GLY A 125 6.05 35.08 -6.59
CA GLY A 125 5.36 36.26 -6.07
C GLY A 125 4.51 35.95 -4.83
N TRP A 126 4.23 37.01 -4.05
CA TRP A 126 3.32 36.90 -2.90
C TRP A 126 1.94 36.39 -3.33
N THR A 127 1.62 35.20 -2.86
CA THR A 127 0.31 34.56 -3.09
C THR A 127 -0.34 34.30 -1.76
N ARG A 128 -1.66 34.49 -1.69
CA ARG A 128 -2.42 34.24 -0.47
C ARG A 128 -2.68 32.75 -0.33
N PHE A 129 -2.11 32.13 0.70
CA PHE A 129 -2.39 30.76 1.10
C PHE A 129 -3.60 30.75 2.03
N VAL A 130 -4.54 29.84 1.79
CA VAL A 130 -5.83 29.79 2.50
C VAL A 130 -6.07 28.39 3.04
N ILE A 131 -6.41 28.30 4.32
CA ILE A 131 -6.73 27.06 5.03
C ILE A 131 -8.14 27.19 5.62
N LYS A 132 -9.08 26.39 5.12
CA LYS A 132 -10.44 26.32 5.66
C LYS A 132 -10.53 25.30 6.80
N ARG A 133 -11.51 25.44 7.70
CA ARG A 133 -11.74 24.53 8.83
C ARG A 133 -11.62 23.04 8.45
N ARG A 134 -12.31 22.60 7.39
CA ARG A 134 -12.29 21.20 6.93
C ARG A 134 -10.91 20.67 6.51
N GLN A 135 -9.99 21.57 6.17
CA GLN A 135 -8.68 21.22 5.64
C GLN A 135 -7.65 21.01 6.77
N VAL A 136 -8.03 21.33 8.01
CA VAL A 136 -7.24 21.01 9.21
C VAL A 136 -7.69 19.64 9.70
N SER A 137 -6.79 18.66 9.59
CA SER A 137 -7.01 17.29 10.07
C SER A 137 -6.07 16.99 11.23
N LYS A 138 -6.49 16.08 12.11
CA LYS A 138 -5.58 15.57 13.13
C LYS A 138 -4.49 14.74 12.45
N ALA A 139 -3.24 15.06 12.75
CA ALA A 139 -2.07 14.36 12.25
C ALA A 139 -1.76 13.14 13.15
N TRP A 140 -1.48 13.38 14.43
CA TRP A 140 -1.23 12.34 15.43
C TRP A 140 -1.44 12.86 16.85
N GLY A 141 -1.35 11.96 17.83
CA GLY A 141 -1.43 12.25 19.27
C GLY A 141 -2.49 11.43 20.01
N PRO A 142 -2.41 11.32 21.34
CA PRO A 142 -3.24 10.41 22.13
C PRO A 142 -4.69 10.85 22.32
N SER A 143 -5.05 12.11 22.04
CA SER A 143 -6.41 12.63 22.26
C SER A 143 -7.43 11.97 21.33
N ALA A 144 -8.66 11.70 21.78
CA ALA A 144 -9.72 11.25 20.88
C ALA A 144 -10.30 12.39 20.01
N GLU A 145 -10.00 13.66 20.32
CA GLU A 145 -10.52 14.81 19.61
C GLU A 145 -9.91 14.93 18.20
N THR A 146 -10.75 14.90 17.18
CA THR A 146 -10.34 15.03 15.77
C THR A 146 -10.34 16.48 15.28
N GLU A 147 -11.07 17.37 15.96
CA GLU A 147 -11.25 18.76 15.56
C GLU A 147 -10.44 19.71 16.46
N LEU A 148 -9.68 20.61 15.84
CA LEU A 148 -8.91 21.63 16.55
C LEU A 148 -9.82 22.80 16.95
N ARG A 149 -9.99 23.02 18.26
CA ARG A 149 -10.75 24.18 18.80
C ARG A 149 -9.86 25.33 19.25
N ARG A 150 -8.62 25.02 19.63
CA ARG A 150 -7.64 25.97 20.14
C ARG A 150 -6.24 25.52 19.75
N ALA A 151 -5.44 26.46 19.24
CA ALA A 151 -4.01 26.24 18.97
C ALA A 151 -3.17 26.98 20.01
N GLU A 152 -2.09 26.36 20.47
CA GLU A 152 -1.10 26.96 21.38
C GLU A 152 0.22 27.28 20.67
N ARG A 153 0.53 26.56 19.59
CA ARG A 153 1.71 26.78 18.76
C ARG A 153 1.42 26.50 17.29
N VAL A 154 2.03 27.31 16.42
CA VAL A 154 1.97 27.21 14.96
C VAL A 154 3.35 26.88 14.42
N GLU A 155 3.41 26.02 13.40
CA GLU A 155 4.63 25.71 12.67
C GLU A 155 4.41 25.78 11.17
N PHE A 156 5.41 26.32 10.47
CA PHE A 156 5.53 26.23 9.04
C PHE A 156 6.68 25.27 8.72
N VAL A 157 6.37 24.15 8.10
CA VAL A 157 7.29 23.04 7.92
C VAL A 157 7.45 22.76 6.43
N VAL A 158 8.69 22.65 5.98
CA VAL A 158 9.05 22.13 4.66
C VAL A 158 9.59 20.72 4.85
N VAL A 159 8.93 19.74 4.23
CA VAL A 159 9.31 18.32 4.28
C VAL A 159 9.83 17.90 2.92
N ALA A 160 10.96 17.20 2.89
CA ALA A 160 11.60 16.76 1.65
C ALA A 160 10.65 15.87 0.83
N ALA A 161 10.34 16.32 -0.39
CA ALA A 161 9.77 15.49 -1.44
C ALA A 161 10.79 15.36 -2.59
N GLU A 162 11.23 16.47 -3.17
CA GLU A 162 12.41 16.53 -4.05
C GLU A 162 13.70 16.84 -3.27
N GLY A 163 13.58 17.37 -2.05
CA GLY A 163 14.71 17.74 -1.21
C GLY A 163 15.35 19.05 -1.64
N GLY A 164 16.69 19.09 -1.60
CA GLY A 164 17.49 20.26 -2.00
C GLY A 164 17.54 21.39 -0.97
N ARG A 165 17.73 22.62 -1.45
CA ARG A 165 17.85 23.83 -0.62
C ARG A 165 16.92 24.91 -1.14
N GLY A 166 16.47 25.78 -0.25
CA GLY A 166 15.55 26.85 -0.61
C GLY A 166 15.16 27.73 0.56
N PHE A 167 14.13 28.55 0.36
CA PHE A 167 13.52 29.33 1.41
C PHE A 167 12.01 29.50 1.19
N ILE A 168 11.29 29.79 2.27
CA ILE A 168 9.91 30.27 2.24
C ILE A 168 9.83 31.57 3.04
N ASP A 169 9.12 32.56 2.50
CA ASP A 169 8.79 33.82 3.18
C ASP A 169 7.30 33.80 3.54
N ILE A 170 6.98 34.17 4.78
CA ILE A 170 5.61 34.18 5.29
C ILE A 170 5.30 35.54 5.90
N ASP A 171 4.10 36.05 5.55
CA ASP A 171 3.62 37.36 6.00
C ASP A 171 2.12 37.32 6.39
N GLN A 172 1.71 38.17 7.32
CA GLN A 172 0.32 38.41 7.77
C GLN A 172 -0.53 37.16 8.05
N LEU A 173 -0.13 36.32 9.01
CA LEU A 173 -0.98 35.23 9.47
C LEU A 173 -2.25 35.77 10.13
N SER A 174 -3.41 35.42 9.58
CA SER A 174 -4.71 35.94 9.95
C SER A 174 -5.77 34.84 10.00
N ILE A 175 -6.85 35.09 10.73
CA ILE A 175 -8.04 34.24 10.78
C ILE A 175 -9.31 35.06 10.51
N ARG A 176 -10.26 34.50 9.76
CA ARG A 176 -11.56 35.09 9.46
C ARG A 176 -12.66 34.08 9.82
N GLU A 177 -13.67 34.55 10.53
CA GLU A 177 -14.87 33.74 10.83
C GLU A 177 -15.78 33.66 9.59
N LEU A 178 -16.26 32.45 9.30
CA LEU A 178 -17.17 32.16 8.18
C LEU A 178 -18.57 31.81 8.72
N PRO A 179 -19.64 32.02 7.94
CA PRO A 179 -20.97 31.52 8.28
C PRO A 179 -20.95 30.00 8.52
N VAL A 180 -21.69 29.54 9.53
CA VAL A 180 -21.86 28.10 9.78
C VAL A 180 -22.80 27.53 8.73
N ASP A 181 -22.39 26.43 8.09
CA ASP A 181 -23.22 25.74 7.11
C ASP A 181 -24.53 25.23 7.75
N PRO A 182 -25.68 25.39 7.08
CA PRO A 182 -26.92 24.80 7.57
C PRO A 182 -26.83 23.27 7.53
N ALA A 183 -27.40 22.60 8.55
CA ALA A 183 -27.41 21.14 8.62
C ALA A 183 -28.08 20.47 7.40
N VAL A 184 -29.05 21.15 6.79
CA VAL A 184 -29.67 20.76 5.53
C VAL A 184 -29.61 21.95 4.57
N PRO A 185 -28.91 21.84 3.43
CA PRO A 185 -28.90 22.90 2.44
C PRO A 185 -30.32 23.17 1.90
N PRO A 186 -30.74 24.44 1.77
CA PRO A 186 -31.99 24.78 1.10
C PRO A 186 -31.99 24.31 -0.35
N GLN A 187 -33.19 24.03 -0.88
CA GLN A 187 -33.38 23.72 -2.29
C GLN A 187 -33.02 24.93 -3.16
N PRO A 188 -32.26 24.74 -4.26
CA PRO A 188 -31.98 25.83 -5.18
C PRO A 188 -33.26 26.40 -5.79
N ILE A 189 -33.28 27.72 -6.04
CA ILE A 189 -34.36 28.37 -6.79
C ILE A 189 -33.89 28.54 -8.24
N ALA A 190 -34.58 27.91 -9.18
CA ALA A 190 -34.24 27.93 -10.60
C ALA A 190 -35.03 28.98 -11.40
N SER A 191 -34.37 29.67 -12.32
CA SER A 191 -34.97 30.65 -13.25
C SER A 191 -34.25 30.66 -14.60
N ASP A 192 -34.97 30.96 -15.68
CA ASP A 192 -34.41 31.03 -17.05
C ASP A 192 -34.77 32.33 -17.80
N GLY A 193 -35.39 33.29 -17.11
CA GLY A 193 -35.87 34.55 -17.71
C GLY A 193 -37.07 34.41 -18.66
N GLY A 194 -37.58 33.19 -18.89
CA GLY A 194 -38.73 32.90 -19.75
C GLY A 194 -40.08 33.07 -19.06
N SER A 195 -41.15 33.26 -19.86
CA SER A 195 -42.54 33.28 -19.37
C SER A 195 -43.50 32.62 -20.37
N PRO A 196 -44.17 31.49 -20.02
CA PRO A 196 -44.05 30.74 -18.77
C PRO A 196 -42.73 29.95 -18.68
N SER A 197 -42.09 29.96 -17.51
CA SER A 197 -40.83 29.24 -17.26
C SER A 197 -41.06 27.80 -16.83
N THR A 198 -40.23 26.88 -17.34
CA THR A 198 -40.15 25.49 -16.83
C THR A 198 -38.94 25.26 -15.93
N ALA A 199 -38.13 26.29 -15.66
CA ALA A 199 -36.90 26.21 -14.87
C ALA A 199 -37.06 25.53 -13.49
N PRO A 200 -38.15 25.76 -12.72
CA PRO A 200 -38.33 25.08 -11.43
C PRO A 200 -38.34 23.56 -11.49
N ARG A 201 -38.61 22.97 -12.66
CA ARG A 201 -38.61 21.51 -12.86
C ARG A 201 -37.21 20.90 -12.87
N ALA A 202 -36.15 21.69 -13.06
CA ALA A 202 -34.79 21.15 -13.01
C ALA A 202 -34.28 20.90 -11.57
N VAL A 203 -35.04 21.30 -10.55
CA VAL A 203 -34.64 21.23 -9.12
C VAL A 203 -35.80 20.75 -8.24
N ASP A 204 -36.81 20.11 -8.86
CA ASP A 204 -38.01 19.64 -8.15
C ASP A 204 -37.86 18.22 -7.60
N ARG A 205 -36.72 17.55 -7.87
CA ARG A 205 -36.39 16.18 -7.49
C ARG A 205 -37.29 15.12 -8.13
N ASP A 206 -37.97 15.44 -9.24
CA ASP A 206 -38.71 14.49 -10.04
C ASP A 206 -38.06 14.33 -11.41
N VAL A 207 -37.27 13.26 -11.58
CA VAL A 207 -36.61 12.92 -12.84
C VAL A 207 -37.55 12.66 -14.04
N LYS A 208 -38.88 12.76 -13.85
CA LYS A 208 -39.90 12.68 -14.89
C LYS A 208 -40.36 14.04 -15.40
N THR A 209 -40.07 15.13 -14.70
CA THR A 209 -40.30 16.49 -15.19
C THR A 209 -39.02 17.00 -15.86
N ALA A 210 -39.09 18.12 -16.59
CA ALA A 210 -37.92 18.72 -17.22
C ALA A 210 -38.06 20.23 -17.40
N TRP A 211 -36.94 20.94 -17.24
CA TRP A 211 -36.71 22.24 -17.85
C TRP A 211 -36.51 22.05 -19.35
N ALA A 212 -37.41 22.62 -20.16
CA ALA A 212 -37.47 22.36 -21.60
C ALA A 212 -37.51 23.65 -22.43
N PRO A 213 -36.41 24.42 -22.46
CA PRO A 213 -36.34 25.65 -23.24
C PRO A 213 -36.19 25.33 -24.75
N PRO A 214 -36.64 26.23 -25.65
CA PRO A 214 -36.32 26.13 -27.06
C PRO A 214 -34.80 26.11 -27.30
N VAL A 215 -34.35 25.33 -28.29
CA VAL A 215 -32.93 25.33 -28.70
C VAL A 215 -32.53 26.68 -29.30
N GLU A 216 -33.45 27.31 -30.02
CA GLU A 216 -33.29 28.67 -30.53
C GLU A 216 -33.28 29.69 -29.37
N GLY A 217 -32.31 30.61 -29.36
CA GLY A 217 -32.28 31.72 -28.39
C GLY A 217 -31.26 31.62 -27.27
N ALA A 218 -30.36 30.62 -27.28
CA ALA A 218 -29.27 30.44 -26.31
C ALA A 218 -29.76 30.49 -24.84
N PRO A 219 -30.62 29.53 -24.44
CA PRO A 219 -31.24 29.54 -23.12
C PRO A 219 -30.21 29.40 -22.00
N VAL A 220 -30.53 29.95 -20.83
CA VAL A 220 -29.66 29.96 -19.65
C VAL A 220 -30.47 29.61 -18.42
N LEU A 221 -30.09 28.56 -17.69
CA LEU A 221 -30.67 28.23 -16.39
C LEU A 221 -29.80 28.84 -15.28
N THR A 222 -30.39 29.64 -14.40
CA THR A 222 -29.72 30.24 -13.22
C THR A 222 -30.33 29.68 -11.94
N LEU A 223 -29.47 29.21 -11.03
CA LEU A 223 -29.85 28.71 -9.71
C LEU A 223 -29.37 29.66 -8.61
N ASP A 224 -30.24 30.05 -7.67
CA ASP A 224 -29.85 30.63 -6.38
C ASP A 224 -29.76 29.51 -5.34
N LEU A 225 -28.57 29.30 -4.76
CA LEU A 225 -28.35 28.33 -3.69
C LEU A 225 -28.79 28.87 -2.32
N GLY A 226 -29.21 30.14 -2.24
CA GLY A 226 -29.70 30.81 -1.05
C GLY A 226 -28.61 31.41 -0.16
N TYR A 227 -27.38 30.88 -0.22
CA TYR A 227 -26.22 31.35 0.53
C TYR A 227 -24.91 30.96 -0.19
N GLU A 228 -23.77 31.47 0.28
CA GLU A 228 -22.46 31.02 -0.20
C GLU A 228 -22.23 29.57 0.23
N ARG A 229 -22.33 28.64 -0.73
CA ARG A 229 -22.25 27.21 -0.50
C ARG A 229 -20.98 26.62 -1.11
N GLU A 230 -20.36 25.72 -0.36
CA GLU A 230 -19.28 24.86 -0.86
C GLU A 230 -19.85 23.52 -1.32
N PHE A 231 -19.33 23.00 -2.43
CA PHE A 231 -19.79 21.75 -3.04
C PHE A 231 -18.67 21.08 -3.84
N GLY A 232 -18.78 19.76 -4.03
CA GLY A 232 -17.73 18.94 -4.67
C GLY A 232 -18.01 18.63 -6.14
N GLY A 233 -19.25 18.78 -6.58
CA GLY A 233 -19.63 18.47 -7.95
C GLY A 233 -21.09 18.77 -8.26
N LEU A 234 -21.48 18.41 -9.48
CA LEU A 234 -22.84 18.51 -9.98
C LEU A 234 -23.21 17.22 -10.72
N ILE A 235 -24.47 16.80 -10.62
CA ILE A 235 -25.04 15.75 -11.46
C ILE A 235 -26.09 16.39 -12.36
N LEU A 236 -25.97 16.23 -13.67
CA LEU A 236 -26.95 16.68 -14.65
C LEU A 236 -27.68 15.46 -15.21
N ARG A 237 -28.99 15.39 -15.03
CA ARG A 237 -29.82 14.32 -15.61
C ARG A 237 -30.58 14.89 -16.80
N TRP A 238 -30.12 14.58 -18.00
CA TRP A 238 -30.78 14.96 -19.24
C TRP A 238 -31.98 14.06 -19.54
N GLY A 239 -32.97 14.62 -20.22
CA GLY A 239 -34.09 13.84 -20.74
C GLY A 239 -33.66 12.88 -21.85
N GLU A 240 -34.45 11.82 -22.08
CA GLU A 240 -34.23 10.85 -23.16
C GLU A 240 -34.16 11.49 -24.57
N ARG A 241 -34.66 12.73 -24.71
CA ARG A 241 -34.57 13.55 -25.91
C ARG A 241 -34.28 14.99 -25.51
N GLY A 242 -33.51 15.71 -26.33
CA GLY A 242 -33.17 17.10 -26.06
C GLY A 242 -32.02 17.29 -25.07
N ALA A 243 -31.19 16.27 -24.83
CA ALA A 243 -29.93 16.43 -24.12
C ALA A 243 -29.02 17.44 -24.86
N ALA A 244 -28.18 18.16 -24.12
CA ALA A 244 -27.12 18.95 -24.73
C ALA A 244 -25.86 18.10 -24.89
N SER A 245 -25.23 18.11 -26.07
CA SER A 245 -23.89 17.55 -26.26
C SER A 245 -22.82 18.52 -25.77
N ASP A 246 -23.05 19.82 -25.92
CA ASP A 246 -22.07 20.84 -25.52
C ASP A 246 -22.78 21.81 -24.58
N TYR A 247 -22.17 22.12 -23.44
CA TYR A 247 -22.72 23.05 -22.45
C TYR A 247 -21.64 23.63 -21.53
N ARG A 248 -21.96 24.74 -20.87
CA ARG A 248 -21.09 25.39 -19.88
C ARG A 248 -21.79 25.52 -18.53
N VAL A 249 -21.05 25.27 -17.46
CA VAL A 249 -21.47 25.60 -16.10
C VAL A 249 -20.58 26.70 -15.53
N SER A 250 -21.18 27.71 -14.89
CA SER A 250 -20.47 28.81 -14.24
C SER A 250 -20.99 29.07 -12.81
N ALA A 251 -20.14 29.64 -11.96
CA ALA A 251 -20.45 30.03 -10.59
C ALA A 251 -20.31 31.54 -10.38
N SER A 252 -21.06 32.07 -9.43
CA SER A 252 -20.95 33.45 -8.96
C SER A 252 -21.25 33.57 -7.47
N LEU A 253 -20.61 34.52 -6.79
CA LEU A 253 -20.92 34.87 -5.39
C LEU A 253 -22.00 35.97 -5.29
N ASP A 254 -22.12 36.82 -6.32
CA ASP A 254 -22.98 38.02 -6.30
C ASP A 254 -24.06 38.02 -7.39
N GLY A 255 -24.05 37.02 -8.28
CA GLY A 255 -24.97 36.85 -9.40
C GLY A 255 -24.64 37.71 -10.62
N ARG A 256 -23.52 38.46 -10.59
CA ARG A 256 -23.09 39.40 -11.63
C ARG A 256 -21.77 38.97 -12.24
N ASP A 257 -20.79 38.69 -11.40
CA ASP A 257 -19.46 38.25 -11.83
C ASP A 257 -19.44 36.72 -11.88
N TRP A 258 -19.35 36.18 -13.10
CA TRP A 258 -19.42 34.75 -13.37
C TRP A 258 -18.04 34.21 -13.72
N ARG A 259 -17.66 33.11 -13.07
CA ARG A 259 -16.47 32.32 -13.42
C ARG A 259 -16.89 30.94 -13.95
N PRO A 260 -16.25 30.42 -14.99
CA PRO A 260 -16.52 29.07 -15.47
C PRO A 260 -16.14 28.03 -14.41
N LEU A 261 -16.98 26.99 -14.26
CA LEU A 261 -16.71 25.81 -13.46
C LEU A 261 -16.37 24.60 -14.34
N ALA A 262 -17.17 24.37 -15.39
CA ALA A 262 -16.99 23.26 -16.30
C ALA A 262 -17.45 23.65 -17.71
N THR A 263 -16.82 23.08 -18.73
CA THR A 263 -17.27 23.15 -20.13
C THR A 263 -17.20 21.74 -20.68
N VAL A 264 -18.33 21.22 -21.13
CA VAL A 264 -18.46 19.88 -21.71
C VAL A 264 -18.69 20.02 -23.20
N THR A 265 -18.05 19.15 -23.97
CA THR A 265 -18.16 19.08 -25.43
C THR A 265 -18.29 17.63 -25.85
N GLY A 266 -19.26 17.33 -26.72
CA GLY A 266 -19.47 15.96 -27.21
C GLY A 266 -20.07 15.01 -26.18
N GLY A 267 -20.79 15.52 -25.18
CA GLY A 267 -21.53 14.72 -24.19
C GLY A 267 -22.54 13.78 -24.84
N ASN A 268 -22.71 12.59 -24.25
CA ASN A 268 -23.61 11.53 -24.73
C ASN A 268 -25.03 11.59 -24.12
N GLY A 269 -25.28 12.56 -23.25
CA GLY A 269 -26.56 12.76 -22.57
C GLY A 269 -26.83 11.72 -21.49
N GLY A 270 -28.09 11.57 -21.08
CA GLY A 270 -28.43 10.70 -19.95
C GLY A 270 -28.04 11.32 -18.62
N VAL A 271 -26.93 10.87 -18.01
CA VAL A 271 -26.45 11.40 -16.72
C VAL A 271 -25.02 11.84 -16.87
N ASP A 272 -24.77 13.13 -16.69
CA ASP A 272 -23.43 13.71 -16.70
C ASP A 272 -23.00 14.03 -15.28
N TRP A 273 -21.80 13.57 -14.90
CA TRP A 273 -21.21 13.83 -13.60
C TRP A 273 -20.08 14.83 -13.74
N LEU A 274 -20.16 15.96 -13.03
CA LEU A 274 -19.18 17.03 -13.10
C LEU A 274 -18.44 17.14 -11.77
N ARG A 275 -17.12 16.91 -11.80
CA ARG A 275 -16.25 17.13 -10.65
C ARG A 275 -15.85 18.60 -10.58
N THR A 276 -16.19 19.29 -9.49
CA THR A 276 -15.85 20.70 -9.25
C THR A 276 -15.21 20.85 -7.87
N PRO A 277 -13.93 20.43 -7.71
CA PRO A 277 -13.30 20.39 -6.39
C PRO A 277 -13.15 21.80 -5.81
N GLU A 278 -13.38 21.91 -4.51
CA GLU A 278 -13.26 23.18 -3.76
C GLU A 278 -14.11 24.33 -4.35
N ALA A 279 -15.19 24.02 -5.07
CA ALA A 279 -16.07 25.02 -5.64
C ALA A 279 -16.87 25.73 -4.55
N THR A 280 -17.02 27.05 -4.73
CA THR A 280 -17.85 27.88 -3.87
C THR A 280 -18.72 28.76 -4.76
N ALA A 281 -20.02 28.82 -4.47
CA ALA A 281 -20.94 29.68 -5.19
C ALA A 281 -22.15 30.02 -4.33
N ARG A 282 -22.76 31.19 -4.58
CA ARG A 282 -24.16 31.41 -4.24
C ARG A 282 -25.07 31.17 -5.44
N TRP A 283 -24.58 31.48 -6.63
CA TRP A 283 -25.32 31.35 -7.88
C TRP A 283 -24.62 30.40 -8.82
N LEU A 284 -25.39 29.52 -9.48
CA LEU A 284 -24.93 28.65 -10.56
C LEU A 284 -25.64 29.00 -11.86
N ARG A 285 -24.96 28.77 -12.98
CA ARG A 285 -25.50 28.96 -14.31
C ARG A 285 -25.17 27.76 -15.20
N LEU A 286 -26.17 27.21 -15.89
CA LEU A 286 -26.01 26.22 -16.95
C LEU A 286 -26.43 26.84 -18.30
N GLU A 287 -25.54 26.74 -19.28
CA GLU A 287 -25.71 27.25 -20.64
C GLU A 287 -25.60 26.09 -21.65
N PRO A 288 -26.72 25.50 -22.11
CA PRO A 288 -26.72 24.55 -23.22
C PRO A 288 -26.28 25.23 -24.52
N LEU A 289 -25.27 24.68 -25.20
CA LEU A 289 -24.67 25.27 -26.40
C LEU A 289 -25.04 24.50 -27.68
N LYS A 290 -25.09 23.17 -27.61
CA LYS A 290 -25.39 22.31 -28.77
C LYS A 290 -26.28 21.13 -28.35
N PRO A 291 -27.39 20.84 -29.06
CA PRO A 291 -28.21 19.66 -28.78
C PRO A 291 -27.55 18.38 -29.30
N LEU A 292 -27.69 17.31 -28.55
CA LEU A 292 -27.31 15.96 -28.97
C LEU A 292 -28.28 15.44 -30.04
N ALA A 293 -27.76 14.76 -31.06
CA ALA A 293 -28.58 14.17 -32.10
C ALA A 293 -29.42 13.00 -31.53
N ALA A 294 -30.66 12.86 -31.98
CA ALA A 294 -31.62 11.94 -31.36
C ALA A 294 -31.25 10.44 -31.51
N SER A 295 -30.35 10.08 -32.42
CA SER A 295 -29.81 8.73 -32.58
C SER A 295 -28.73 8.36 -31.55
N ASP A 296 -28.17 9.36 -30.85
CA ASP A 296 -26.88 9.25 -30.15
C ASP A 296 -27.04 9.37 -28.63
N VAL A 297 -28.28 9.45 -28.11
CA VAL A 297 -28.53 9.42 -26.66
C VAL A 297 -28.22 8.02 -26.12
N VAL A 298 -27.13 7.91 -25.38
CA VAL A 298 -26.70 6.69 -24.71
C VAL A 298 -26.66 6.99 -23.22
N GLY A 299 -27.74 6.68 -22.51
CA GLY A 299 -27.74 6.78 -21.05
C GLY A 299 -26.94 5.64 -20.42
N SER A 300 -26.23 5.94 -19.34
CA SER A 300 -25.59 4.98 -18.42
C SER A 300 -26.54 3.89 -17.88
N SER A 301 -27.85 4.09 -18.01
CA SER A 301 -28.92 3.14 -17.64
C SER A 301 -29.52 2.33 -18.80
N GLY A 302 -28.97 2.40 -20.02
CA GLY A 302 -29.30 1.48 -21.12
C GLY A 302 -30.69 1.65 -21.77
N ALA A 303 -31.35 2.80 -21.63
CA ALA A 303 -32.65 3.04 -22.26
C ALA A 303 -32.52 3.48 -23.74
N GLY A 304 -32.40 2.48 -24.63
CA GLY A 304 -33.04 2.43 -25.94
C GLY A 304 -32.72 3.50 -26.99
N GLN A 305 -31.82 3.14 -27.92
CA GLN A 305 -31.77 3.72 -29.28
C GLN A 305 -33.17 3.80 -29.90
N ARG A 306 -33.63 5.01 -30.24
CA ARG A 306 -34.70 5.19 -31.23
C ARG A 306 -34.11 5.78 -32.51
N LEU A 307 -33.63 4.90 -33.38
CA LEU A 307 -33.22 5.23 -34.75
C LEU A 307 -34.37 5.98 -35.48
N GLY A 308 -34.06 7.14 -36.07
CA GLY A 308 -34.98 7.88 -36.95
C GLY A 308 -35.81 9.00 -36.30
N ALA A 309 -35.48 9.46 -35.09
CA ALA A 309 -36.14 10.62 -34.49
C ALA A 309 -35.64 11.96 -35.10
N ALA A 310 -36.55 12.90 -35.34
CA ALA A 310 -36.23 14.25 -35.78
C ALA A 310 -35.38 15.01 -34.74
N GLN A 311 -34.57 15.96 -35.21
CA GLN A 311 -33.71 16.79 -34.34
C GLN A 311 -34.56 17.51 -33.29
N ALA A 312 -34.09 17.50 -32.04
CA ALA A 312 -34.81 18.12 -30.93
C ALA A 312 -34.93 19.63 -31.13
N THR A 313 -36.14 20.18 -31.00
CA THR A 313 -36.41 21.63 -31.06
C THR A 313 -36.33 22.30 -29.70
N THR A 314 -36.26 21.52 -28.62
CA THR A 314 -36.09 21.97 -27.23
C THR A 314 -34.98 21.18 -26.56
N TYR A 315 -34.25 21.81 -25.64
CA TYR A 315 -33.46 21.06 -24.67
C TYR A 315 -34.38 20.39 -23.64
N ALA A 316 -33.87 19.43 -22.88
CA ALA A 316 -34.58 18.83 -21.74
C ALA A 316 -33.58 18.43 -20.64
N LEU A 317 -33.57 19.16 -19.53
CA LEU A 317 -32.86 18.79 -18.31
C LEU A 317 -33.89 18.39 -17.26
N ASN A 318 -33.82 17.14 -16.81
CA ASN A 318 -34.74 16.60 -15.83
C ASN A 318 -34.36 17.04 -14.41
N GLU A 319 -33.08 16.99 -14.05
CA GLU A 319 -32.61 17.41 -12.72
C GLU A 319 -31.17 17.94 -12.78
N ILE A 320 -30.84 18.93 -11.93
CA ILE A 320 -29.49 19.34 -11.57
C ILE A 320 -29.28 19.22 -10.06
N GLU A 321 -28.39 18.33 -9.65
CA GLU A 321 -28.09 18.06 -8.24
C GLU A 321 -26.76 18.72 -7.84
N VAL A 322 -26.72 19.37 -6.68
CA VAL A 322 -25.50 19.99 -6.13
C VAL A 322 -24.91 19.09 -5.06
N GLU A 323 -23.81 18.44 -5.39
CA GLU A 323 -23.22 17.37 -4.59
C GLU A 323 -22.29 17.90 -3.49
N PRO A 324 -22.24 17.23 -2.30
CA PRO A 324 -21.39 17.66 -1.20
C PRO A 324 -19.91 17.59 -1.57
N LEU A 325 -19.05 18.26 -0.79
CA LEU A 325 -17.60 18.29 -1.01
C LEU A 325 -16.96 16.89 -1.16
N ALA A 326 -17.46 15.90 -0.43
CA ALA A 326 -16.97 14.52 -0.49
C ALA A 326 -17.12 13.88 -1.88
N PHE A 327 -18.06 14.33 -2.72
CA PHE A 327 -18.27 13.82 -4.07
C PHE A 327 -17.08 14.08 -4.99
N GLY A 328 -16.42 15.23 -4.85
CA GLY A 328 -15.32 15.64 -5.71
C GLY A 328 -14.00 15.87 -4.98
N ALA A 329 -13.86 15.35 -3.75
CA ALA A 329 -12.68 15.59 -2.92
C ALA A 329 -11.37 15.27 -3.67
N ASP A 330 -11.34 14.13 -4.36
CA ASP A 330 -10.30 13.72 -5.30
C ASP A 330 -10.94 12.97 -6.50
N ALA A 331 -10.13 12.52 -7.45
CA ALA A 331 -10.64 11.79 -8.61
C ALA A 331 -11.20 10.40 -8.24
N THR A 332 -10.63 9.76 -7.22
CA THR A 332 -11.04 8.45 -6.74
C THR A 332 -12.42 8.50 -6.08
N ALA A 333 -12.65 9.44 -5.17
CA ALA A 333 -13.94 9.66 -4.52
C ALA A 333 -15.05 9.98 -5.53
N PHE A 334 -14.71 10.73 -6.58
CA PHE A 334 -15.60 11.02 -7.70
C PHE A 334 -15.99 9.75 -8.45
N VAL A 335 -15.03 8.91 -8.85
CA VAL A 335 -15.33 7.64 -9.55
C VAL A 335 -16.07 6.66 -8.63
N GLU A 336 -15.81 6.61 -7.31
CA GLU A 336 -16.61 5.84 -6.36
C GLU A 336 -18.06 6.33 -6.27
N ALA A 337 -18.31 7.64 -6.40
CA ALA A 337 -19.66 8.18 -6.49
C ALA A 337 -20.37 7.77 -7.78
N VAL A 338 -19.68 7.88 -8.92
CA VAL A 338 -20.21 7.43 -10.21
C VAL A 338 -20.49 5.93 -10.21
N ALA A 339 -19.57 5.10 -9.71
CA ALA A 339 -19.71 3.64 -9.68
C ALA A 339 -20.92 3.18 -8.84
N ARG A 340 -21.29 3.91 -7.77
CA ARG A 340 -22.45 3.59 -6.92
C ARG A 340 -23.80 3.76 -7.63
N GLU A 341 -23.89 4.65 -8.60
CA GLU A 341 -25.12 4.87 -9.39
C GLU A 341 -25.18 4.02 -10.67
N ASN A 342 -24.11 3.27 -10.97
CA ASN A 342 -24.00 2.49 -12.19
C ASN A 342 -24.15 0.98 -11.92
N ARG A 343 -24.39 0.21 -13.00
CA ARG A 343 -24.48 -1.25 -12.92
C ARG A 343 -23.18 -1.83 -12.35
N ARG A 344 -23.29 -2.63 -11.30
CA ARG A 344 -22.18 -3.44 -10.76
C ARG A 344 -21.54 -4.27 -11.88
N GLY A 345 -20.22 -4.20 -11.99
CA GLY A 345 -19.46 -4.82 -13.08
C GLY A 345 -18.89 -3.84 -14.10
N LEU A 346 -19.45 -2.62 -14.23
CA LEU A 346 -18.92 -1.60 -15.15
C LEU A 346 -17.65 -0.90 -14.63
N TYR A 347 -17.43 -0.96 -13.33
CA TYR A 347 -16.25 -0.45 -12.65
C TYR A 347 -15.58 -1.60 -11.88
N PRO A 348 -14.26 -1.52 -11.64
CA PRO A 348 -13.58 -2.52 -10.82
C PRO A 348 -14.21 -2.63 -9.44
N ARG A 349 -14.25 -3.84 -8.89
CA ARG A 349 -14.89 -4.18 -7.60
C ARG A 349 -14.56 -3.20 -6.46
N GLY A 350 -13.31 -2.75 -6.38
CA GLY A 350 -12.83 -1.80 -5.37
C GLY A 350 -13.59 -0.47 -5.33
N PHE A 351 -14.18 -0.03 -6.45
CA PHE A 351 -14.99 1.19 -6.54
C PHE A 351 -16.46 0.97 -6.18
N SER A 352 -16.90 -0.28 -6.02
CA SER A 352 -18.27 -0.64 -5.63
C SER A 352 -18.40 -0.96 -4.13
N GLY A 353 -17.43 -0.55 -3.32
CA GLY A 353 -17.46 -0.78 -1.86
C GLY A 353 -17.20 -2.24 -1.46
N GLU A 354 -16.48 -3.00 -2.29
CA GLU A 354 -16.05 -4.37 -2.00
C GLU A 354 -14.51 -4.43 -1.98
N GLN A 355 -13.93 -5.11 -0.99
CA GLN A 355 -12.48 -5.37 -0.98
C GLN A 355 -12.08 -6.21 -2.19
N SER A 356 -11.12 -5.71 -2.97
CA SER A 356 -10.46 -6.45 -4.04
C SER A 356 -9.09 -6.97 -3.60
N TYR A 357 -8.65 -8.04 -4.26
CA TYR A 357 -7.34 -8.66 -4.10
C TYR A 357 -6.59 -8.69 -5.44
N TRP A 358 -5.25 -8.62 -5.40
CA TRP A 358 -4.33 -8.61 -6.54
C TRP A 358 -3.02 -9.35 -6.21
N THR A 359 -2.20 -9.65 -7.22
CA THR A 359 -0.81 -10.07 -7.02
C THR A 359 0.12 -9.33 -7.97
N LEU A 360 1.41 -9.33 -7.63
CA LEU A 360 2.46 -8.63 -8.35
C LEU A 360 2.83 -9.36 -9.65
N VAL A 361 3.05 -8.60 -10.73
CA VAL A 361 3.63 -9.09 -11.97
C VAL A 361 4.86 -8.26 -12.29
N GLY A 362 6.05 -8.84 -12.11
CA GLY A 362 7.32 -8.13 -12.29
C GLY A 362 8.47 -9.06 -12.63
N VAL A 363 9.59 -8.48 -13.05
CA VAL A 363 10.82 -9.22 -13.31
C VAL A 363 11.67 -9.30 -12.05
N TYR A 364 12.58 -10.27 -12.03
CA TYR A 364 13.57 -10.40 -10.97
C TYR A 364 14.43 -9.13 -10.81
N GLY A 365 14.38 -8.50 -9.63
CA GLY A 365 15.12 -7.27 -9.32
C GLY A 365 14.61 -6.01 -10.05
N GLY A 366 13.45 -6.08 -10.70
CA GLY A 366 12.83 -4.96 -11.41
C GLY A 366 12.18 -3.96 -10.45
N GLY A 367 12.51 -2.68 -10.57
CA GLY A 367 11.88 -1.63 -9.76
C GLY A 367 10.42 -1.34 -10.15
N GLU A 368 10.11 -1.44 -11.45
CA GLU A 368 8.75 -1.27 -11.98
C GLU A 368 8.04 -2.62 -12.11
N SER A 369 6.72 -2.61 -11.89
CA SER A 369 5.89 -3.81 -11.87
C SER A 369 4.44 -3.49 -12.21
N GLY A 370 3.76 -4.43 -12.87
CA GLY A 370 2.31 -4.44 -13.02
C GLY A 370 1.62 -5.20 -11.89
N LEU A 371 0.29 -5.18 -11.88
CA LEU A 371 -0.54 -6.01 -11.00
C LEU A 371 -1.56 -6.77 -11.84
N ILE A 372 -1.99 -7.94 -11.37
CA ILE A 372 -3.22 -8.58 -11.85
C ILE A 372 -4.22 -8.64 -10.71
N GLY A 373 -5.43 -8.14 -10.94
CA GLY A 373 -6.54 -8.20 -9.99
C GLY A 373 -7.21 -9.57 -10.02
N GLU A 374 -7.83 -9.99 -8.92
CA GLU A 374 -8.53 -11.28 -8.81
C GLU A 374 -9.67 -11.43 -9.82
N ASP A 375 -10.16 -10.30 -10.34
CA ASP A 375 -11.19 -10.21 -11.36
C ASP A 375 -10.63 -10.19 -12.80
N GLY A 376 -9.31 -10.09 -12.97
CA GLY A 376 -8.63 -10.24 -14.26
C GLY A 376 -8.17 -8.94 -14.95
N ALA A 377 -8.38 -7.77 -14.34
CA ALA A 377 -7.77 -6.53 -14.82
C ALA A 377 -6.25 -6.55 -14.59
N ILE A 378 -5.47 -6.03 -15.55
CA ILE A 378 -4.01 -5.96 -15.49
C ILE A 378 -3.56 -4.50 -15.46
N GLU A 379 -2.96 -4.07 -14.35
CA GLU A 379 -2.34 -2.74 -14.18
C GLU A 379 -1.00 -2.71 -14.90
N LEU A 380 -0.80 -1.71 -15.76
CA LEU A 380 0.30 -1.68 -16.73
C LEU A 380 1.65 -1.27 -16.13
N ARG A 381 1.62 -0.57 -15.00
CA ARG A 381 2.78 -0.12 -14.23
C ARG A 381 2.32 0.41 -12.88
N ARG A 382 3.26 0.67 -11.98
CA ARG A 382 2.99 1.31 -10.69
C ARG A 382 2.22 2.62 -10.86
N ALA A 383 1.11 2.75 -10.12
CA ALA A 383 0.17 3.89 -10.20
C ALA A 383 -0.40 4.13 -11.62
N GLY A 384 -0.33 3.13 -12.49
CA GLY A 384 -0.70 3.22 -13.90
C GLY A 384 -2.13 2.81 -14.20
N PRO A 385 -2.60 3.08 -15.43
CA PRO A 385 -3.88 2.58 -15.90
C PRO A 385 -3.86 1.06 -16.08
N SER A 386 -5.04 0.48 -16.26
CA SER A 386 -5.19 -0.97 -16.45
C SER A 386 -5.81 -1.33 -17.80
N ILE A 387 -5.56 -2.57 -18.23
CA ILE A 387 -6.33 -3.24 -19.27
C ILE A 387 -7.32 -4.19 -18.58
N GLU A 388 -8.60 -3.96 -18.80
CA GLU A 388 -9.71 -4.74 -18.23
C GLU A 388 -10.43 -5.52 -19.33
N PRO A 389 -10.65 -6.84 -19.18
CA PRO A 389 -11.37 -7.63 -20.16
C PRO A 389 -12.89 -7.55 -19.99
N PHE A 390 -13.60 -7.61 -21.11
CA PHE A 390 -15.05 -7.75 -21.20
C PHE A 390 -15.43 -8.70 -22.33
N VAL A 391 -16.56 -9.40 -22.21
CA VAL A 391 -17.07 -10.27 -23.29
C VAL A 391 -18.48 -9.82 -23.67
N VAL A 392 -18.71 -9.65 -24.97
CA VAL A 392 -20.06 -9.41 -25.51
C VAL A 392 -20.58 -10.73 -26.08
N ASP A 393 -21.71 -11.18 -25.54
CA ASP A 393 -22.41 -12.39 -25.96
C ASP A 393 -23.87 -12.01 -26.33
N ASN A 394 -24.24 -12.21 -27.59
CA ASN A 394 -25.55 -11.83 -28.12
C ASN A 394 -25.94 -10.36 -27.82
N GLY A 395 -24.98 -9.44 -27.93
CA GLY A 395 -25.18 -8.01 -27.68
C GLY A 395 -25.25 -7.61 -26.21
N ARG A 396 -25.14 -8.56 -25.26
CA ARG A 396 -25.03 -8.28 -23.83
C ARG A 396 -23.57 -8.19 -23.42
N LEU A 397 -23.20 -7.10 -22.73
CA LEU A 397 -21.94 -6.97 -22.03
C LEU A 397 -21.91 -7.85 -20.77
N ILE A 398 -20.96 -8.78 -20.75
CA ILE A 398 -20.60 -9.65 -19.63
C ILE A 398 -19.34 -9.12 -18.97
N THR A 399 -19.40 -8.97 -17.65
CA THR A 399 -18.35 -8.40 -16.80
C THR A 399 -17.91 -9.41 -15.75
N TRP A 400 -16.94 -9.05 -14.91
CA TRP A 400 -16.54 -9.84 -13.74
C TRP A 400 -17.73 -10.15 -12.79
N ALA A 401 -18.76 -9.30 -12.78
CA ALA A 401 -19.93 -9.46 -11.93
C ALA A 401 -20.93 -10.52 -12.43
N ASP A 402 -20.76 -11.00 -13.67
CA ASP A 402 -21.70 -11.89 -14.36
C ASP A 402 -21.17 -13.33 -14.51
N VAL A 403 -19.98 -13.64 -13.97
CA VAL A 403 -19.27 -14.91 -14.18
C VAL A 403 -18.80 -15.52 -12.86
N ASN A 404 -18.51 -16.83 -12.88
CA ASN A 404 -17.75 -17.46 -11.80
C ASN A 404 -16.25 -17.24 -12.05
N ILE A 405 -15.49 -16.95 -11.00
CA ILE A 405 -14.08 -16.59 -11.11
C ILE A 405 -13.23 -17.53 -10.26
N GLU A 406 -12.21 -18.11 -10.88
CA GLU A 406 -11.15 -18.88 -10.23
C GLU A 406 -9.79 -18.25 -10.51
N GLN A 407 -8.84 -18.44 -9.59
CA GLN A 407 -7.46 -17.96 -9.74
C GLN A 407 -6.48 -19.12 -9.67
N GLY A 408 -5.32 -18.95 -10.29
CA GLY A 408 -4.25 -19.93 -10.23
C GLY A 408 -2.88 -19.35 -10.58
N LEU A 409 -1.84 -20.09 -10.24
CA LEU A 409 -0.46 -19.86 -10.67
C LEU A 409 -0.05 -20.98 -11.64
N LYS A 410 0.83 -20.69 -12.62
CA LYS A 410 1.44 -21.75 -13.42
C LYS A 410 2.18 -22.72 -12.50
N ASP A 411 1.92 -24.02 -12.67
CA ASP A 411 2.38 -25.13 -11.81
C ASP A 411 2.01 -25.02 -10.32
N GLY A 412 1.18 -24.06 -9.92
CA GLY A 412 0.77 -23.84 -8.53
C GLY A 412 1.73 -22.99 -7.70
N ASP A 413 2.93 -22.66 -8.19
CA ASP A 413 3.97 -21.94 -7.43
C ASP A 413 4.67 -20.80 -8.20
N LEU A 414 4.71 -20.85 -9.54
CA LEU A 414 5.44 -19.88 -10.35
C LEU A 414 4.70 -18.53 -10.39
N PRO A 415 5.42 -17.38 -10.42
CA PRO A 415 4.84 -16.05 -10.46
C PRO A 415 4.28 -15.68 -11.85
N ILE A 416 3.47 -16.58 -12.42
CA ILE A 416 2.73 -16.42 -13.66
C ILE A 416 1.25 -16.61 -13.29
N PRO A 417 0.61 -15.56 -12.75
CA PRO A 417 -0.77 -15.61 -12.29
C PRO A 417 -1.78 -15.65 -13.43
N SER A 418 -2.89 -16.34 -13.16
CA SER A 418 -4.05 -16.42 -14.03
C SER A 418 -5.37 -16.25 -13.27
N VAL A 419 -6.38 -15.79 -14.01
CA VAL A 419 -7.77 -15.66 -13.61
C VAL A 419 -8.64 -16.34 -14.67
N ILE A 420 -9.58 -17.18 -14.28
CA ILE A 420 -10.47 -17.89 -15.19
C ILE A 420 -11.90 -17.44 -14.93
N TRP A 421 -12.51 -16.82 -15.93
CA TRP A 421 -13.95 -16.57 -15.96
C TRP A 421 -14.67 -17.76 -16.56
N THR A 422 -15.71 -18.23 -15.88
CA THR A 422 -16.59 -19.30 -16.35
C THR A 422 -18.01 -18.77 -16.49
N ALA A 423 -18.49 -18.74 -17.73
CA ALA A 423 -19.90 -18.55 -18.09
C ALA A 423 -20.53 -19.89 -18.48
N ASP A 424 -21.81 -19.91 -18.82
CA ASP A 424 -22.56 -21.15 -19.13
C ASP A 424 -21.96 -21.94 -20.31
N ASP A 425 -21.47 -21.22 -21.33
CA ASP A 425 -21.15 -21.77 -22.65
C ASP A 425 -19.75 -21.39 -23.16
N TRP A 426 -18.98 -20.67 -22.35
CA TRP A 426 -17.60 -20.28 -22.66
C TRP A 426 -16.80 -19.98 -21.40
N THR A 427 -15.47 -20.02 -21.54
CA THR A 427 -14.53 -19.61 -20.50
C THR A 427 -13.52 -18.62 -21.06
N LEU A 428 -13.07 -17.67 -20.25
CA LEU A 428 -11.97 -16.76 -20.56
C LEU A 428 -10.87 -16.93 -19.53
N LYS A 429 -9.70 -17.44 -19.93
CA LYS A 429 -8.51 -17.48 -19.08
C LYS A 429 -7.63 -16.27 -19.37
N ILE A 430 -7.36 -15.49 -18.34
CA ILE A 430 -6.52 -14.30 -18.37
C ILE A 430 -5.22 -14.65 -17.66
N THR A 431 -4.07 -14.41 -18.27
CA THR A 431 -2.75 -14.67 -17.68
C THR A 431 -1.86 -13.46 -17.87
N SER A 432 -1.08 -13.11 -16.85
CA SER A 432 -0.14 -11.99 -16.92
C SER A 432 1.25 -12.45 -16.47
N PHE A 433 2.29 -11.97 -17.14
CA PHE A 433 3.67 -12.24 -16.78
C PHE A 433 4.59 -11.10 -17.25
N ALA A 434 5.77 -11.01 -16.65
CA ALA A 434 6.79 -10.03 -17.03
C ALA A 434 8.08 -10.72 -17.47
N ASP A 435 8.70 -10.19 -18.52
CA ASP A 435 9.88 -10.74 -19.18
C ASP A 435 10.91 -9.64 -19.49
N GLY A 436 12.17 -10.04 -19.68
CA GLY A 436 13.27 -9.14 -19.99
C GLY A 436 14.12 -8.75 -18.78
N PRO A 437 15.28 -8.10 -19.00
CA PRO A 437 16.14 -7.61 -17.94
C PRO A 437 15.49 -6.43 -17.19
N ALA A 438 15.94 -6.14 -15.97
CA ALA A 438 15.33 -5.13 -15.10
C ALA A 438 15.23 -3.72 -15.70
N ASP A 439 16.13 -3.36 -16.62
CA ASP A 439 16.19 -2.08 -17.32
C ASP A 439 15.41 -2.04 -18.65
N GLN A 440 14.92 -3.19 -19.13
CA GLN A 440 14.09 -3.32 -20.34
C GLN A 440 12.93 -4.32 -20.12
N ALA A 441 12.30 -4.23 -18.95
CA ALA A 441 11.26 -5.15 -18.54
C ALA A 441 9.97 -4.88 -19.32
N GLN A 442 9.29 -5.96 -19.70
CA GLN A 442 8.05 -5.94 -20.47
C GLN A 442 6.97 -6.69 -19.73
N LEU A 443 5.75 -6.17 -19.77
CA LEU A 443 4.53 -6.80 -19.24
C LEU A 443 3.71 -7.38 -20.38
N TRP A 444 3.23 -8.60 -20.19
CA TRP A 444 2.46 -9.34 -21.18
C TRP A 444 1.09 -9.71 -20.62
N GLY A 445 0.05 -9.51 -21.43
CA GLY A 445 -1.30 -9.99 -21.16
C GLY A 445 -1.72 -11.04 -22.17
N ARG A 446 -2.23 -12.18 -21.69
CA ARG A 446 -2.76 -13.30 -22.48
C ARG A 446 -4.23 -13.54 -22.14
N TYR A 447 -5.04 -13.76 -23.16
CA TYR A 447 -6.48 -13.99 -23.07
C TYR A 447 -6.87 -15.19 -23.95
N ASP A 448 -7.21 -16.32 -23.33
CA ASP A 448 -7.68 -17.53 -24.01
C ASP A 448 -9.20 -17.64 -23.87
N LEU A 449 -9.94 -17.32 -24.95
CA LEU A 449 -11.40 -17.42 -25.00
C LEU A 449 -11.80 -18.77 -25.63
N THR A 450 -12.48 -19.61 -24.86
CA THR A 450 -12.83 -20.98 -25.26
C THR A 450 -14.34 -21.17 -25.29
N ASN A 451 -14.86 -21.79 -26.36
CA ASN A 451 -16.25 -22.20 -26.45
C ASN A 451 -16.44 -23.58 -25.81
N THR A 452 -17.16 -23.63 -24.69
CA THR A 452 -17.44 -24.89 -23.96
C THR A 452 -18.78 -25.50 -24.35
N SER A 453 -19.58 -24.83 -25.19
CA SER A 453 -20.84 -25.34 -25.68
C SER A 453 -20.69 -26.36 -26.81
N SER A 454 -21.78 -27.06 -27.12
CA SER A 454 -21.85 -28.05 -28.21
C SER A 454 -22.12 -27.45 -29.60
N ARG A 455 -22.23 -26.12 -29.70
CA ARG A 455 -22.53 -25.41 -30.96
C ARG A 455 -21.49 -24.31 -31.24
N PRO A 456 -21.31 -23.89 -32.51
CA PRO A 456 -20.52 -22.71 -32.82
C PRO A 456 -21.07 -21.47 -32.09
N ARG A 457 -20.18 -20.61 -31.62
CA ARG A 457 -20.54 -19.33 -30.97
C ARG A 457 -19.76 -18.18 -31.58
N THR A 458 -20.42 -17.04 -31.71
CA THR A 458 -19.76 -15.77 -32.03
C THR A 458 -19.76 -14.92 -30.76
N LEU A 459 -18.59 -14.50 -30.33
CA LEU A 459 -18.35 -13.68 -29.15
C LEU A 459 -17.49 -12.49 -29.54
N THR A 460 -17.57 -11.38 -28.80
CA THR A 460 -16.61 -10.29 -28.92
C THR A 460 -15.83 -10.16 -27.63
N LEU A 461 -14.51 -10.29 -27.68
CA LEU A 461 -13.61 -9.95 -26.58
C LEU A 461 -13.26 -8.46 -26.71
N ALA A 462 -13.54 -7.67 -25.69
CA ALA A 462 -13.14 -6.27 -25.61
C ALA A 462 -12.08 -6.10 -24.51
N LEU A 463 -10.92 -5.55 -24.87
CA LEU A 463 -9.86 -5.21 -23.93
C LEU A 463 -9.85 -3.70 -23.76
N ALA A 464 -10.34 -3.23 -22.62
CA ALA A 464 -10.52 -1.81 -22.36
C ALA A 464 -9.32 -1.24 -21.59
N ALA A 465 -8.73 -0.16 -22.08
CA ALA A 465 -7.76 0.64 -21.34
C ALA A 465 -8.50 1.67 -20.49
N ARG A 466 -8.32 1.58 -19.16
CA ARG A 466 -9.18 2.22 -18.16
C ARG A 466 -8.34 3.08 -17.19
N PRO A 467 -8.82 4.28 -16.80
CA PRO A 467 -8.13 5.18 -15.87
C PRO A 467 -8.26 4.72 -14.41
N MET A 468 -8.22 3.41 -14.17
CA MET A 468 -8.36 2.79 -12.87
C MET A 468 -7.18 1.88 -12.62
N GLN A 469 -6.58 2.00 -11.44
CA GLN A 469 -5.57 1.07 -10.95
C GLN A 469 -6.24 -0.26 -10.56
N VAL A 470 -5.46 -1.34 -10.57
CA VAL A 470 -5.82 -2.57 -9.86
C VAL A 470 -5.67 -2.35 -8.35
N ASN A 471 -4.68 -1.56 -7.95
CA ASN A 471 -4.53 -1.06 -6.58
C ASN A 471 -5.75 -0.19 -6.18
N ALA A 472 -6.59 -0.68 -5.28
CA ALA A 472 -7.93 -0.13 -5.02
C ALA A 472 -7.94 1.15 -4.14
N PRO A 473 -9.05 1.93 -4.14
CA PRO A 473 -9.19 3.20 -3.40
C PRO A 473 -8.80 3.19 -1.90
N ARG A 474 -8.96 2.05 -1.23
CA ARG A 474 -8.65 1.91 0.21
C ARG A 474 -7.16 1.75 0.51
N GLN A 475 -6.30 1.63 -0.50
CA GLN A 475 -4.86 1.59 -0.30
C GLN A 475 -4.28 3.00 -0.30
N PHE A 476 -3.60 3.34 0.79
CA PHE A 476 -3.00 4.65 1.03
C PHE A 476 -1.70 4.44 1.79
N LEU A 477 -0.60 5.09 1.40
CA LEU A 477 0.59 5.35 2.23
C LEU A 477 1.61 6.09 1.36
N ALA A 478 2.50 5.37 0.66
CA ALA A 478 3.43 5.96 -0.31
C ALA A 478 2.76 6.23 -1.66
N ILE A 479 1.96 5.29 -2.16
CA ILE A 479 1.30 5.38 -3.47
C ILE A 479 -0.19 5.08 -3.29
N PRO A 480 -1.08 6.09 -3.42
CA PRO A 480 -2.50 5.89 -3.26
C PRO A 480 -3.08 5.06 -4.42
N GLY A 481 -3.98 4.13 -4.08
CA GLY A 481 -4.79 3.39 -5.04
C GLY A 481 -5.99 4.18 -5.54
N GLY A 482 -6.71 3.61 -6.52
CA GLY A 482 -7.91 4.21 -7.13
C GLY A 482 -7.67 4.67 -8.56
N VAL A 483 -7.92 5.93 -8.86
CA VAL A 483 -7.83 6.45 -10.23
C VAL A 483 -6.36 6.60 -10.67
N SER A 484 -6.08 6.26 -11.93
CA SER A 484 -4.82 6.59 -12.62
C SER A 484 -5.17 7.41 -13.87
N PRO A 485 -4.92 8.73 -13.87
CA PRO A 485 -5.43 9.60 -14.92
C PRO A 485 -4.93 9.26 -16.32
N ILE A 486 -5.85 9.22 -17.29
CA ILE A 486 -5.59 9.17 -18.71
C ILE A 486 -6.15 10.47 -19.33
N GLY A 487 -5.27 11.44 -19.58
CA GLY A 487 -5.63 12.70 -20.23
C GLY A 487 -5.56 12.63 -21.74
N ASN A 488 -4.74 11.74 -22.31
CA ASN A 488 -4.61 11.55 -23.75
C ASN A 488 -4.60 10.06 -24.12
N LEU A 489 -5.32 9.72 -25.18
CA LEU A 489 -5.35 8.40 -25.80
C LEU A 489 -5.13 8.53 -27.29
N ALA A 490 -4.28 7.69 -27.86
CA ALA A 490 -4.11 7.61 -29.31
C ALA A 490 -3.94 6.18 -29.78
N TRP A 491 -4.53 5.88 -30.92
CA TRP A 491 -4.33 4.65 -31.69
C TRP A 491 -3.76 5.03 -33.05
N ASP A 492 -2.65 4.43 -33.45
CA ASP A 492 -1.95 4.74 -34.71
C ASP A 492 -2.05 3.63 -35.77
N GLY A 493 -2.86 2.60 -35.52
CA GLY A 493 -3.00 1.42 -36.37
C GLY A 493 -2.18 0.22 -35.90
N ALA A 494 -1.25 0.41 -34.96
CA ALA A 494 -0.40 -0.65 -34.42
C ALA A 494 -0.40 -0.71 -32.90
N GLU A 495 -0.38 0.44 -32.21
CA GLU A 495 -0.30 0.51 -30.75
C GLU A 495 -1.30 1.51 -30.15
N LEU A 496 -1.76 1.20 -28.93
CA LEU A 496 -2.56 2.11 -28.10
C LEU A 496 -1.63 2.87 -27.15
N LYS A 497 -1.62 4.19 -27.26
CA LYS A 497 -0.84 5.12 -26.45
C LYS A 497 -1.71 5.73 -25.36
N LEU A 498 -1.23 5.62 -24.13
CA LEU A 498 -1.87 6.09 -22.90
C LEU A 498 -0.98 7.16 -22.27
N ASN A 499 -1.41 8.42 -22.38
CA ASN A 499 -0.55 9.59 -22.13
C ASN A 499 0.76 9.48 -22.94
N GLU A 500 1.87 10.04 -22.44
CA GLU A 500 3.17 9.98 -23.13
C GLU A 500 3.98 8.72 -22.80
N ALA A 501 3.68 8.04 -21.68
CA ALA A 501 4.59 7.09 -21.06
C ALA A 501 4.23 5.61 -21.27
N VAL A 502 2.97 5.28 -21.59
CA VAL A 502 2.49 3.89 -21.65
C VAL A 502 2.02 3.56 -23.07
N ARG A 503 2.48 2.43 -23.59
CA ARG A 503 2.14 1.94 -24.93
C ARG A 503 1.74 0.47 -24.82
N VAL A 504 0.63 0.12 -25.42
CA VAL A 504 0.10 -1.24 -25.43
C VAL A 504 0.05 -1.71 -26.88
N GLN A 505 0.91 -2.67 -27.19
CA GLN A 505 1.02 -3.25 -28.52
C GLN A 505 0.29 -4.61 -28.56
N PRO A 506 -0.86 -4.73 -29.25
CA PRO A 506 -1.53 -6.00 -29.42
C PRO A 506 -0.72 -6.96 -30.33
N LEU A 507 -0.77 -8.25 -30.02
CA LEU A 507 -0.10 -9.33 -30.78
C LEU A 507 -0.93 -9.82 -31.97
N ALA A 508 -2.17 -9.34 -32.10
CA ALA A 508 -3.06 -9.55 -33.23
C ALA A 508 -3.81 -8.25 -33.48
N THR A 509 -4.02 -7.88 -34.75
CA THR A 509 -4.79 -6.68 -35.08
C THR A 509 -6.22 -6.81 -34.54
N PRO A 510 -6.72 -5.86 -33.74
CA PRO A 510 -8.13 -5.82 -33.36
C PRO A 510 -9.01 -5.58 -34.59
N ASP A 511 -10.29 -5.95 -34.50
CA ASP A 511 -11.25 -5.67 -35.57
C ASP A 511 -11.63 -4.17 -35.53
N ASP A 512 -12.00 -3.68 -34.35
CA ASP A 512 -12.37 -2.28 -34.12
C ASP A 512 -11.72 -1.70 -32.86
N VAL A 513 -11.56 -0.37 -32.87
CA VAL A 513 -11.06 0.46 -31.78
C VAL A 513 -12.06 1.56 -31.45
N ALA A 514 -12.23 1.86 -30.16
CA ALA A 514 -13.01 3.01 -29.68
C ALA A 514 -12.18 3.82 -28.67
N LEU A 515 -12.23 5.15 -28.75
CA LEU A 515 -11.62 6.07 -27.79
C LEU A 515 -12.65 7.13 -27.40
N ALA A 516 -12.82 7.39 -26.11
CA ALA A 516 -13.80 8.37 -25.61
C ALA A 516 -13.24 9.19 -24.43
N THR A 517 -13.65 10.45 -24.34
CA THR A 517 -13.54 11.23 -23.10
C THR A 517 -14.55 10.71 -22.08
N PHE A 518 -14.40 11.09 -20.82
CA PHE A 518 -15.35 10.76 -19.77
C PHE A 518 -16.77 11.19 -20.12
N ASP A 519 -16.92 12.47 -20.49
CA ASP A 519 -18.21 13.08 -20.81
C ASP A 519 -18.85 12.48 -22.08
N ALA A 520 -18.05 11.95 -23.01
CA ALA A 520 -18.54 11.32 -24.25
C ALA A 520 -18.90 9.83 -24.10
N GLY A 521 -18.77 9.26 -22.90
CA GLY A 521 -19.08 7.85 -22.62
C GLY A 521 -17.83 6.96 -22.60
N SER A 522 -17.03 7.10 -21.55
CA SER A 522 -15.83 6.28 -21.31
C SER A 522 -16.10 4.91 -20.63
N ASP A 523 -17.34 4.63 -20.22
CA ASP A 523 -17.70 3.38 -19.56
C ASP A 523 -17.71 2.18 -20.54
N PRO A 524 -17.53 0.94 -20.04
CA PRO A 524 -17.41 -0.23 -20.91
C PRO A 524 -18.64 -0.49 -21.78
N GLN A 525 -19.84 -0.11 -21.35
CA GLN A 525 -21.06 -0.30 -22.12
C GLN A 525 -21.14 0.69 -23.28
N SER A 526 -20.70 1.93 -23.08
CA SER A 526 -20.60 2.94 -24.15
C SER A 526 -19.51 2.60 -25.17
N LEU A 527 -18.33 2.14 -24.72
CA LEU A 527 -17.18 1.87 -25.58
C LEU A 527 -17.38 0.72 -26.59
N ILE A 528 -18.32 -0.20 -26.32
CA ILE A 528 -18.60 -1.33 -27.22
C ILE A 528 -19.74 -1.05 -28.21
N LEU A 529 -20.28 0.16 -28.23
CA LEU A 529 -21.37 0.49 -29.14
C LEU A 529 -20.84 0.62 -30.58
N PRO A 530 -21.57 0.06 -31.58
CA PRO A 530 -21.16 0.18 -32.98
C PRO A 530 -20.99 1.62 -33.48
N SER A 531 -21.67 2.59 -32.86
CA SER A 531 -21.61 4.01 -33.24
C SER A 531 -20.31 4.71 -32.84
N VAL A 532 -19.56 4.16 -31.87
CA VAL A 532 -18.28 4.74 -31.41
C VAL A 532 -17.07 3.93 -31.88
N GLN A 533 -17.30 2.70 -32.34
CA GLN A 533 -16.28 1.82 -32.90
C GLN A 533 -15.83 2.28 -34.29
N ARG A 534 -14.54 2.12 -34.56
CA ARG A 534 -13.89 2.40 -35.84
C ARG A 534 -13.01 1.23 -36.24
N PRO A 535 -12.86 0.92 -37.53
CA PRO A 535 -11.94 -0.12 -37.98
C PRO A 535 -10.52 0.14 -37.46
N ALA A 536 -9.82 -0.90 -37.01
CA ALA A 536 -8.47 -0.76 -36.46
C ALA A 536 -7.43 -0.19 -37.45
N SER A 537 -7.73 -0.17 -38.75
CA SER A 537 -6.89 0.49 -39.77
C SER A 537 -6.92 2.02 -39.69
N GLU A 538 -7.86 2.62 -38.97
CA GLU A 538 -8.02 4.07 -38.86
C GLU A 538 -7.37 4.60 -37.57
N ALA A 539 -6.49 5.58 -37.71
CA ALA A 539 -5.92 6.26 -36.56
C ALA A 539 -6.98 7.08 -35.80
N ALA A 540 -6.86 7.12 -34.47
CA ALA A 540 -7.78 7.84 -33.60
C ALA A 540 -7.02 8.52 -32.45
N THR A 541 -7.51 9.65 -31.97
CA THR A 541 -6.97 10.34 -30.80
C THR A 541 -8.11 10.98 -30.01
N THR A 542 -7.94 11.07 -28.68
CA THR A 542 -8.82 11.83 -27.80
C THR A 542 -8.03 12.47 -26.67
N THR A 543 -8.49 13.64 -26.22
CA THR A 543 -7.93 14.38 -25.10
C THR A 543 -9.05 14.71 -24.14
N ASP A 544 -8.84 14.41 -22.86
CA ASP A 544 -9.84 14.56 -21.81
C ASP A 544 -9.30 15.38 -20.64
N ALA A 545 -9.92 16.54 -20.40
CA ALA A 545 -9.56 17.43 -19.32
C ALA A 545 -9.85 16.85 -17.93
N THR A 546 -10.75 15.86 -17.83
CA THR A 546 -11.04 15.18 -16.56
C THR A 546 -9.97 14.17 -16.18
N GLY A 547 -9.14 13.75 -17.14
CA GLY A 547 -8.18 12.66 -16.97
C GLY A 547 -8.83 11.28 -16.86
N LEU A 548 -10.08 11.12 -17.29
CA LEU A 548 -10.82 9.87 -17.20
C LEU A 548 -11.15 9.29 -18.59
N ALA A 549 -10.30 9.55 -19.60
CA ALA A 549 -10.46 8.96 -20.91
C ALA A 549 -10.31 7.44 -20.86
N ALA A 550 -11.03 6.74 -21.72
CA ALA A 550 -10.90 5.30 -21.86
C ALA A 550 -10.97 4.88 -23.33
N GLY A 551 -10.45 3.69 -23.63
CA GLY A 551 -10.52 3.11 -24.97
C GLY A 551 -10.70 1.60 -24.92
N ALA A 552 -11.10 1.01 -26.05
CA ALA A 552 -11.30 -0.44 -26.17
C ALA A 552 -10.74 -0.97 -27.49
N LEU A 553 -10.02 -2.09 -27.41
CA LEU A 553 -9.63 -2.91 -28.55
C LEU A 553 -10.57 -4.12 -28.61
N THR A 554 -11.27 -4.32 -29.72
CA THR A 554 -12.30 -5.36 -29.82
C THR A 554 -11.96 -6.43 -30.85
N TYR A 555 -12.27 -7.69 -30.51
CA TYR A 555 -11.98 -8.87 -31.30
C TYR A 555 -13.24 -9.73 -31.43
N GLN A 556 -13.83 -9.78 -32.62
CA GLN A 556 -14.97 -10.63 -32.93
C GLN A 556 -14.48 -12.02 -33.34
N VAL A 557 -14.88 -13.04 -32.58
CA VAL A 557 -14.38 -14.41 -32.76
C VAL A 557 -15.54 -15.36 -32.95
N THR A 558 -15.45 -16.22 -33.95
CA THR A 558 -16.40 -17.33 -34.14
C THR A 558 -15.69 -18.64 -33.84
N LEU A 559 -16.12 -19.32 -32.78
CA LEU A 559 -15.47 -20.50 -32.21
C LEU A 559 -16.35 -21.74 -32.38
N ARG A 560 -15.78 -22.82 -32.91
CA ARG A 560 -16.39 -24.16 -32.91
C ARG A 560 -16.43 -24.74 -31.48
N PRO A 561 -17.23 -25.80 -31.23
CA PRO A 561 -17.22 -26.50 -29.95
C PRO A 561 -15.80 -26.92 -29.54
N GLY A 562 -15.37 -26.53 -28.35
CA GLY A 562 -14.03 -26.80 -27.80
C GLY A 562 -12.89 -25.98 -28.42
N GLU A 563 -13.17 -25.07 -29.35
CA GLU A 563 -12.16 -24.20 -29.94
C GLU A 563 -11.80 -23.04 -29.01
N THR A 564 -10.50 -22.72 -28.96
CA THR A 564 -9.94 -21.60 -28.20
C THR A 564 -9.33 -20.59 -29.17
N ARG A 565 -9.61 -19.30 -28.93
CA ARG A 565 -8.88 -18.19 -29.57
C ARG A 565 -8.06 -17.46 -28.52
N THR A 566 -6.76 -17.37 -28.77
CA THR A 566 -5.82 -16.58 -27.96
C THR A 566 -5.63 -15.19 -28.55
N VAL A 567 -5.75 -14.17 -27.69
CA VAL A 567 -5.40 -12.77 -27.95
C VAL A 567 -4.39 -12.35 -26.88
N GLY A 568 -3.50 -11.42 -27.19
CA GLY A 568 -2.59 -10.87 -26.20
C GLY A 568 -1.99 -9.53 -26.60
N TRP A 569 -1.23 -8.94 -25.70
CA TRP A 569 -0.53 -7.67 -25.89
C TRP A 569 0.76 -7.63 -25.07
N VAL A 570 1.64 -6.71 -25.42
CA VAL A 570 2.86 -6.35 -24.67
C VAL A 570 2.88 -4.85 -24.37
N SER A 571 3.41 -4.48 -23.19
CA SER A 571 3.62 -3.11 -22.74
C SER A 571 4.99 -2.99 -22.06
N GLN A 572 5.61 -1.81 -22.09
CA GLN A 572 6.84 -1.55 -21.34
C GLN A 572 6.57 -1.39 -19.83
N LEU A 573 7.42 -1.99 -18.99
CA LEU A 573 7.55 -1.67 -17.56
C LEU A 573 8.77 -0.76 -17.34
N SER A 574 9.88 -1.05 -18.01
CA SER A 574 11.10 -0.22 -17.99
C SER A 574 11.77 -0.19 -19.36
N GLY A 575 12.54 0.86 -19.61
CA GLY A 575 13.21 1.09 -20.89
C GLY A 575 12.26 1.53 -22.02
N ASP A 576 12.85 1.77 -23.19
CA ASP A 576 12.12 2.26 -24.38
C ASP A 576 11.68 1.14 -25.33
N ALA A 577 12.23 -0.07 -25.19
CA ALA A 577 12.05 -1.17 -26.12
C ALA A 577 10.76 -1.97 -25.81
N LEU A 578 9.79 -1.90 -26.72
CA LEU A 578 8.82 -2.98 -26.90
C LEU A 578 9.49 -4.08 -27.75
N ALA A 579 9.18 -5.35 -27.50
CA ALA A 579 9.78 -6.46 -28.23
C ALA A 579 9.64 -6.26 -29.76
N PRO A 580 10.57 -6.78 -30.57
CA PRO A 580 10.42 -6.72 -32.03
C PRO A 580 9.08 -7.30 -32.46
N GLU A 581 8.51 -6.79 -33.55
CA GLU A 581 7.16 -7.14 -34.00
C GLU A 581 6.90 -8.66 -33.93
N PRO A 582 5.79 -9.09 -33.32
CA PRO A 582 5.49 -10.52 -33.20
C PRO A 582 5.39 -11.15 -34.60
N VAL A 583 6.40 -11.93 -35.00
CA VAL A 583 6.34 -12.71 -36.24
C VAL A 583 5.63 -14.03 -35.93
N GLY A 584 4.33 -14.12 -36.20
CA GLY A 584 3.57 -15.36 -36.07
C GLY A 584 2.19 -15.20 -35.44
N GLN A 585 1.56 -16.32 -35.07
CA GLN A 585 0.28 -16.31 -34.36
C GLN A 585 0.49 -15.95 -32.89
N ALA A 586 -0.35 -15.10 -32.31
CA ALA A 586 -0.25 -14.63 -30.93
C ALA A 586 -0.05 -15.77 -29.91
N ALA A 587 -0.77 -16.88 -30.06
CA ALA A 587 -0.63 -18.07 -29.20
C ALA A 587 0.81 -18.60 -29.16
N VAL A 588 1.46 -18.76 -30.32
CA VAL A 588 2.82 -19.32 -30.43
C VAL A 588 3.85 -18.40 -29.78
N VAL A 589 3.71 -17.09 -29.96
CA VAL A 589 4.59 -16.09 -29.35
C VAL A 589 4.47 -16.15 -27.83
N LEU A 590 3.23 -16.12 -27.31
CA LEU A 590 2.95 -16.18 -25.88
C LEU A 590 3.43 -17.49 -25.24
N ASP A 591 3.17 -18.63 -25.88
CA ASP A 591 3.65 -19.94 -25.41
C ASP A 591 5.19 -19.96 -25.29
N THR A 592 5.88 -19.43 -26.30
CA THR A 592 7.36 -19.38 -26.33
C THR A 592 7.93 -18.54 -25.18
N VAL A 593 7.36 -17.37 -24.91
CA VAL A 593 7.82 -16.48 -23.84
C VAL A 593 7.49 -17.07 -22.47
N GLU A 594 6.25 -17.54 -22.28
CA GLU A 594 5.78 -18.10 -21.01
C GLU A 594 6.58 -19.36 -20.62
N ASP A 595 6.87 -20.26 -21.55
CA ASP A 595 7.62 -21.49 -21.27
C ASP A 595 9.09 -21.21 -20.95
N ARG A 596 9.72 -20.27 -21.66
CA ARG A 596 11.08 -19.81 -21.32
C ARG A 596 11.11 -19.21 -19.92
N LEU A 597 10.20 -18.27 -19.64
CA LEU A 597 10.10 -17.60 -18.36
C LEU A 597 9.86 -18.59 -17.20
N ALA A 598 9.01 -19.59 -17.41
CA ALA A 598 8.78 -20.66 -16.44
C ALA A 598 10.06 -21.45 -16.16
N GLY A 599 10.86 -21.78 -17.19
CA GLY A 599 12.18 -22.40 -17.01
C GLY A 599 13.15 -21.52 -16.20
N GLU A 600 13.17 -20.22 -16.47
CA GLU A 600 14.01 -19.26 -15.77
C GLU A 600 13.60 -19.05 -14.30
N TRP A 601 12.31 -19.12 -13.98
CA TRP A 601 11.84 -19.07 -12.59
C TRP A 601 12.17 -20.35 -11.85
N ARG A 602 11.91 -21.54 -12.42
CA ARG A 602 12.28 -22.82 -11.80
C ARG A 602 13.77 -22.86 -11.44
N ALA A 603 14.65 -22.41 -12.35
CA ALA A 603 16.09 -22.32 -12.08
C ALA A 603 16.47 -21.41 -10.89
N LYS A 604 15.66 -20.38 -10.59
CA LYS A 604 15.86 -19.49 -9.44
C LYS A 604 15.27 -20.09 -8.16
N LEU A 605 14.07 -20.68 -8.25
CA LEU A 605 13.29 -21.12 -7.09
C LEU A 605 13.70 -22.51 -6.57
N ASP A 606 14.18 -23.41 -7.45
CA ASP A 606 14.52 -24.80 -7.11
C ASP A 606 15.97 -24.97 -6.58
N ARG A 607 16.61 -23.89 -6.10
CA ARG A 607 17.95 -23.96 -5.49
C ARG A 607 17.95 -24.75 -4.18
N VAL A 608 16.81 -24.76 -3.48
CA VAL A 608 16.50 -25.53 -2.27
C VAL A 608 15.17 -26.24 -2.51
N GLU A 609 15.10 -27.53 -2.17
CA GLU A 609 13.88 -28.32 -2.33
C GLU A 609 13.47 -28.95 -1.01
N LEU A 610 12.16 -29.06 -0.81
CA LEU A 610 11.54 -29.79 0.28
C LEU A 610 10.91 -31.06 -0.28
N THR A 611 11.23 -32.21 0.28
CA THR A 611 10.47 -33.43 0.00
C THR A 611 9.34 -33.51 1.02
N LEU A 612 8.09 -33.46 0.55
CA LEU A 612 6.91 -33.47 1.40
C LEU A 612 5.84 -34.45 0.88
N PRO A 613 4.98 -34.99 1.75
CA PRO A 613 3.79 -35.71 1.31
C PRO A 613 2.77 -34.76 0.67
N PRO A 614 1.84 -35.26 -0.17
CA PRO A 614 0.84 -34.41 -0.85
C PRO A 614 0.04 -33.49 0.08
N ALA A 615 -0.29 -33.93 1.30
CA ALA A 615 -1.01 -33.13 2.28
C ALA A 615 -0.24 -31.90 2.79
N ALA A 616 1.08 -31.85 2.58
CA ALA A 616 1.96 -30.76 3.01
C ALA A 616 2.59 -30.00 1.84
N GLN A 617 2.34 -30.39 0.58
CA GLN A 617 2.96 -29.80 -0.61
C GLN A 617 2.77 -28.28 -0.69
N ARG A 618 1.61 -27.78 -0.22
CA ARG A 618 1.30 -26.35 -0.12
C ARG A 618 2.34 -25.51 0.63
N ILE A 619 3.16 -26.13 1.49
CA ILE A 619 4.24 -25.47 2.22
C ILE A 619 5.40 -25.13 1.27
N GLU A 620 5.80 -26.08 0.42
CA GLU A 620 6.85 -25.82 -0.57
C GLU A 620 6.37 -24.89 -1.68
N ASP A 621 5.14 -25.08 -2.17
CA ASP A 621 4.58 -24.23 -3.23
C ASP A 621 4.54 -22.76 -2.78
N ALA A 622 4.05 -22.52 -1.56
CA ALA A 622 4.08 -21.18 -0.97
C ALA A 622 5.50 -20.68 -0.68
N LEU A 623 6.46 -21.55 -0.37
CA LEU A 623 7.86 -21.16 -0.13
C LEU A 623 8.48 -20.60 -1.41
N LYS A 624 8.24 -21.28 -2.53
CA LYS A 624 8.70 -20.87 -3.85
C LYS A 624 8.01 -19.59 -4.32
N SER A 625 6.69 -19.48 -4.15
CA SER A 625 5.97 -18.22 -4.46
C SER A 625 6.45 -17.06 -3.57
N SER A 626 6.62 -17.25 -2.27
CA SER A 626 7.16 -16.23 -1.36
C SER A 626 8.56 -15.78 -1.74
N LEU A 627 9.43 -16.70 -2.17
CA LEU A 627 10.75 -16.34 -2.70
C LEU A 627 10.62 -15.51 -3.99
N ALA A 628 9.73 -15.90 -4.91
CA ALA A 628 9.47 -15.12 -6.12
C ALA A 628 8.93 -13.72 -5.78
N HIS A 629 8.02 -13.59 -4.82
CA HIS A 629 7.49 -12.32 -4.34
C HIS A 629 8.60 -11.40 -3.82
N MET A 630 9.50 -11.92 -2.98
CA MET A 630 10.65 -11.15 -2.49
C MET A 630 11.57 -10.71 -3.64
N LEU A 631 11.80 -11.58 -4.63
CA LEU A 631 12.68 -11.26 -5.77
C LEU A 631 12.08 -10.27 -6.76
N MET A 632 10.75 -10.28 -6.95
CA MET A 632 10.04 -9.32 -7.79
C MET A 632 9.85 -7.96 -7.12
N SER A 633 9.73 -7.92 -5.78
CA SER A 633 9.59 -6.65 -5.04
C SER A 633 10.88 -5.83 -4.96
N ARG A 634 12.02 -6.43 -5.27
CA ARG A 634 13.34 -5.77 -5.24
C ARG A 634 13.51 -4.73 -6.35
N GLN A 635 14.16 -3.62 -6.00
CA GLN A 635 14.65 -2.64 -6.98
C GLN A 635 16.18 -2.64 -6.99
N GLY A 636 16.80 -3.42 -7.87
CA GLY A 636 18.24 -3.64 -7.85
C GLY A 636 18.72 -4.23 -6.51
N PRO A 637 19.58 -3.55 -5.73
CA PRO A 637 20.03 -4.02 -4.43
C PRO A 637 18.98 -3.84 -3.31
N ILE A 638 17.94 -3.02 -3.54
CA ILE A 638 16.99 -2.60 -2.51
C ILE A 638 16.03 -3.75 -2.17
N LEU A 639 15.95 -4.10 -0.88
CA LEU A 639 14.96 -5.03 -0.33
C LEU A 639 13.83 -4.21 0.31
N GLN A 640 12.61 -4.34 -0.19
CA GLN A 640 11.45 -3.63 0.34
C GLN A 640 10.25 -4.57 0.52
N PRO A 641 9.41 -4.33 1.55
CA PRO A 641 8.22 -5.14 1.83
C PRO A 641 7.15 -5.05 0.73
N GLY A 642 7.13 -3.99 -0.07
CA GLY A 642 6.11 -3.83 -1.10
C GLY A 642 6.49 -2.82 -2.16
N THR A 643 5.73 -2.81 -3.26
CA THR A 643 6.02 -1.96 -4.43
C THR A 643 5.02 -0.81 -4.58
N ARG A 644 3.95 -0.77 -3.77
CA ARG A 644 2.92 0.28 -3.78
C ARG A 644 2.94 1.06 -2.48
N SER A 645 2.13 0.67 -1.50
CA SER A 645 1.98 1.33 -0.20
C SER A 645 3.32 1.43 0.52
N TYR A 646 4.18 0.41 0.38
CA TYR A 646 5.44 0.28 1.08
C TYR A 646 6.68 0.40 0.19
N ASN A 647 6.65 1.24 -0.84
CA ASN A 647 7.79 1.48 -1.72
C ASN A 647 8.92 2.28 -1.04
N ARG A 648 9.52 1.70 0.00
CA ARG A 648 10.68 2.17 0.76
C ARG A 648 11.33 0.98 1.47
N SER A 649 12.62 1.10 1.77
CA SER A 649 13.44 0.03 2.31
C SER A 649 13.65 0.20 3.80
N TRP A 650 12.90 -0.51 4.64
CA TRP A 650 13.20 -0.58 6.07
C TRP A 650 14.35 -1.53 6.36
N ILE A 651 15.22 -1.14 7.30
CA ILE A 651 16.31 -2.03 7.70
C ILE A 651 15.79 -3.29 8.39
N ARG A 652 14.72 -3.17 9.18
CA ARG A 652 13.98 -4.29 9.80
C ARG A 652 13.57 -5.35 8.80
N ASP A 653 12.77 -4.95 7.83
CA ASP A 653 12.28 -5.80 6.76
C ASP A 653 13.45 -6.39 5.97
N GLY A 654 14.38 -5.53 5.54
CA GLY A 654 15.52 -5.92 4.73
C GLY A 654 16.45 -6.93 5.42
N ALA A 655 16.68 -6.79 6.73
CA ALA A 655 17.50 -7.71 7.52
C ALA A 655 16.86 -9.10 7.62
N MET A 656 15.55 -9.17 7.87
CA MET A 656 14.81 -10.44 7.94
C MET A 656 14.64 -11.08 6.56
N MET A 657 14.40 -10.27 5.52
CA MET A 657 14.40 -10.70 4.12
C MET A 657 15.76 -11.29 3.72
N ALA A 658 16.86 -10.63 4.10
CA ALA A 658 18.21 -11.09 3.84
C ALA A 658 18.49 -12.46 4.46
N GLU A 659 18.09 -12.70 5.71
CA GLU A 659 18.21 -14.01 6.36
C GLU A 659 17.46 -15.12 5.58
N GLY A 660 16.22 -14.85 5.15
CA GLY A 660 15.44 -15.78 4.33
C GLY A 660 16.12 -16.10 2.99
N LEU A 661 16.62 -15.07 2.28
CA LEU A 661 17.36 -15.23 1.03
C LEU A 661 18.66 -16.03 1.22
N ASN A 662 19.38 -15.79 2.32
CA ASN A 662 20.60 -16.51 2.67
C ASN A 662 20.35 -18.01 2.81
N ARG A 663 19.29 -18.41 3.53
CA ARG A 663 18.88 -19.82 3.72
C ARG A 663 18.46 -20.51 2.42
N LEU A 664 17.91 -19.75 1.47
CA LEU A 664 17.51 -20.23 0.14
C LEU A 664 18.64 -20.15 -0.91
N GLY A 665 19.87 -19.80 -0.50
CA GLY A 665 21.04 -19.79 -1.36
C GLY A 665 21.11 -18.60 -2.31
N MET A 666 20.69 -17.43 -1.82
CA MET A 666 20.73 -16.14 -2.52
C MET A 666 21.48 -15.06 -1.73
N ALA A 667 22.59 -15.45 -1.10
CA ALA A 667 23.38 -14.56 -0.24
C ALA A 667 24.04 -13.38 -0.99
N GLU A 668 24.12 -13.47 -2.32
CA GLU A 668 24.50 -12.35 -3.18
C GLU A 668 23.61 -11.12 -2.95
N HIS A 669 22.31 -11.30 -2.69
CA HIS A 669 21.37 -10.20 -2.50
C HIS A 669 21.47 -9.56 -1.13
N SER A 670 21.77 -10.35 -0.10
CA SER A 670 22.12 -9.84 1.23
C SER A 670 23.35 -8.93 1.15
N ALA A 671 24.37 -9.35 0.39
CA ALA A 671 25.59 -8.58 0.19
C ALA A 671 25.36 -7.29 -0.61
N ASP A 672 24.57 -7.35 -1.69
CA ASP A 672 24.21 -6.18 -2.49
C ASP A 672 23.42 -5.16 -1.65
N TYR A 673 22.47 -5.64 -0.84
CA TYR A 673 21.67 -4.81 0.05
C TYR A 673 22.54 -4.13 1.13
N LEU A 674 23.43 -4.87 1.78
CA LEU A 674 24.35 -4.34 2.79
C LEU A 674 25.26 -3.24 2.20
N ARG A 675 25.81 -3.45 0.99
CA ARG A 675 26.62 -2.43 0.29
C ARG A 675 25.83 -1.17 0.00
N TRP A 676 24.56 -1.32 -0.37
CA TRP A 676 23.68 -0.21 -0.68
C TRP A 676 23.22 0.55 0.58
N TYR A 677 22.90 -0.14 1.68
CA TYR A 677 22.35 0.48 2.89
C TYR A 677 23.42 1.20 3.73
N ALA A 678 24.62 0.63 3.86
CA ALA A 678 25.65 1.14 4.77
C ALA A 678 26.00 2.64 4.59
N PRO A 679 26.09 3.20 3.36
CA PRO A 679 26.34 4.63 3.15
C PRO A 679 25.27 5.58 3.72
N TYR A 680 24.07 5.09 4.05
CA TYR A 680 22.98 5.90 4.58
C TYR A 680 23.01 6.07 6.11
N VAL A 681 23.88 5.34 6.83
CA VAL A 681 24.09 5.54 8.27
C VAL A 681 24.52 6.99 8.51
N PHE A 682 23.81 7.69 9.40
CA PHE A 682 24.06 9.10 9.70
C PHE A 682 25.44 9.31 10.32
N GLU A 683 25.96 10.55 10.25
CA GLU A 683 27.33 10.84 10.70
C GLU A 683 27.57 10.47 12.17
N ASN A 684 26.55 10.68 13.01
CA ASN A 684 26.52 10.39 14.44
C ASN A 684 26.36 8.89 14.78
N GLY A 685 26.22 8.02 13.79
CA GLY A 685 26.02 6.58 13.97
C GLY A 685 24.58 6.13 14.09
N LYS A 686 23.60 7.05 14.05
CA LYS A 686 22.20 6.67 13.94
C LYS A 686 21.99 5.88 12.65
N VAL A 687 21.36 4.72 12.74
CA VAL A 687 20.93 3.97 11.56
C VAL A 687 19.53 4.49 11.18
N PRO A 688 19.29 4.90 9.93
CA PRO A 688 17.95 5.28 9.50
C PRO A 688 17.01 4.07 9.59
N CYS A 689 15.75 4.29 9.97
CA CYS A 689 14.76 3.21 10.03
C CYS A 689 14.40 2.71 8.63
N CYS A 690 14.33 3.61 7.66
CA CYS A 690 14.16 3.28 6.26
C CYS A 690 14.91 4.25 5.34
N VAL A 691 15.10 3.80 4.10
CA VAL A 691 15.68 4.59 3.00
C VAL A 691 14.76 4.50 1.80
N ASP A 692 14.49 5.64 1.16
CA ASP A 692 13.75 5.71 -0.11
C ASP A 692 14.39 6.71 -1.08
N ALA A 693 13.65 7.06 -2.16
CA ALA A 693 14.13 8.00 -3.18
C ALA A 693 14.53 9.38 -2.62
N ARG A 694 14.06 9.76 -1.43
CA ARG A 694 14.37 11.00 -0.71
C ARG A 694 15.65 10.90 0.12
N GLY A 695 16.16 9.68 0.35
CA GLY A 695 17.35 9.40 1.16
C GLY A 695 17.02 8.72 2.50
N ALA A 696 17.94 8.89 3.47
CA ALA A 696 17.85 8.31 4.81
C ALA A 696 16.75 8.99 5.65
N ASP A 697 15.79 8.22 6.15
CA ASP A 697 14.73 8.73 7.02
C ASP A 697 15.26 8.97 8.46
N PRO A 698 15.12 10.21 8.99
CA PRO A 698 15.63 10.57 10.32
C PRO A 698 14.67 10.23 11.47
N VAL A 699 13.51 9.58 11.24
CA VAL A 699 12.61 9.16 12.32
C VAL A 699 13.34 8.19 13.28
N PRO A 700 13.23 8.35 14.61
CA PRO A 700 13.80 7.39 15.56
C PRO A 700 13.03 6.07 15.58
N GLU A 701 13.71 4.99 15.19
CA GLU A 701 13.35 3.59 15.47
C GLU A 701 14.64 2.92 15.99
N ASN A 702 14.63 2.47 17.23
CA ASN A 702 15.88 2.10 17.93
C ASN A 702 16.35 0.66 17.65
N ASP A 703 15.47 -0.22 17.15
CA ASP A 703 15.80 -1.54 16.63
C ASP A 703 16.79 -1.52 15.45
N SER A 704 16.69 -0.49 14.62
CA SER A 704 17.40 -0.31 13.34
C SER A 704 18.91 -0.51 13.44
N HIS A 705 19.49 -0.11 14.57
CA HIS A 705 20.92 -0.26 14.84
C HIS A 705 21.32 -1.73 14.96
N GLY A 706 20.55 -2.50 15.72
CA GLY A 706 20.77 -3.94 15.89
C GLY A 706 20.58 -4.71 14.60
N GLU A 707 19.54 -4.36 13.83
CA GLU A 707 19.20 -4.98 12.55
C GLU A 707 20.28 -4.75 11.49
N PHE A 708 20.88 -3.55 11.42
CA PHE A 708 22.00 -3.26 10.52
C PHE A 708 23.25 -4.09 10.86
N VAL A 709 23.58 -4.22 12.15
CA VAL A 709 24.73 -5.02 12.58
C VAL A 709 24.48 -6.51 12.33
N PHE A 710 23.25 -6.97 12.58
CA PHE A 710 22.82 -8.33 12.24
C PHE A 710 22.94 -8.59 10.74
N LEU A 711 22.47 -7.69 9.87
CA LEU A 711 22.62 -7.82 8.41
C LEU A 711 24.09 -8.02 8.00
N ALA A 712 25.01 -7.27 8.61
CA ALA A 712 26.45 -7.40 8.33
C ALA A 712 27.01 -8.77 8.74
N ALA A 713 26.72 -9.23 9.96
CA ALA A 713 27.16 -10.52 10.45
C ALA A 713 26.52 -11.67 9.67
N GLU A 714 25.21 -11.61 9.43
CA GLU A 714 24.44 -12.64 8.76
C GLU A 714 24.87 -12.81 7.30
N THR A 715 25.11 -11.70 6.59
CA THR A 715 25.71 -11.74 5.25
C THR A 715 27.04 -12.50 5.25
N TYR A 716 27.94 -12.15 6.18
CA TYR A 716 29.24 -12.79 6.30
C TYR A 716 29.13 -14.27 6.66
N ARG A 717 28.20 -14.66 7.54
CA ARG A 717 27.99 -16.07 7.92
C ARG A 717 27.75 -16.96 6.69
N TYR A 718 27.11 -16.45 5.65
CA TYR A 718 26.75 -17.23 4.45
C TYR A 718 27.73 -17.09 3.29
N ASN A 719 28.32 -15.92 3.05
CA ASN A 719 29.20 -15.69 1.92
C ASN A 719 30.70 -15.69 2.25
N LYS A 720 31.06 -15.56 3.55
CA LYS A 720 32.42 -15.43 4.06
C LYS A 720 33.24 -14.28 3.41
N ASP A 721 32.57 -13.23 2.92
CA ASP A 721 33.19 -12.06 2.28
C ASP A 721 33.76 -11.10 3.35
N GLU A 722 34.99 -11.37 3.78
CA GLU A 722 35.69 -10.54 4.76
C GLU A 722 35.96 -9.12 4.24
N ALA A 723 36.13 -8.94 2.92
CA ALA A 723 36.42 -7.63 2.33
C ALA A 723 35.21 -6.70 2.47
N LEU A 724 34.01 -7.20 2.18
CA LEU A 724 32.77 -6.47 2.44
C LEU A 724 32.59 -6.19 3.93
N LEU A 725 32.86 -7.18 4.80
CA LEU A 725 32.73 -6.99 6.23
C LEU A 725 33.65 -5.88 6.76
N ARG A 726 34.90 -5.82 6.28
CA ARG A 726 35.84 -4.73 6.58
C ARG A 726 35.37 -3.39 6.02
N GLN A 727 34.74 -3.37 4.85
CA GLN A 727 34.23 -2.15 4.23
C GLN A 727 33.14 -1.48 5.08
N VAL A 728 32.22 -2.26 5.66
CA VAL A 728 31.10 -1.74 6.46
C VAL A 728 31.42 -1.61 7.96
N TRP A 729 32.58 -2.13 8.40
CA TRP A 729 32.99 -2.10 9.81
C TRP A 729 32.93 -0.70 10.46
N PRO A 730 33.37 0.39 9.81
CA PRO A 730 33.28 1.73 10.41
C PRO A 730 31.86 2.15 10.75
N GLN A 731 30.87 1.81 9.91
CA GLN A 731 29.46 2.09 10.14
C GLN A 731 28.91 1.25 11.30
N VAL A 732 29.30 -0.03 11.39
CA VAL A 732 28.95 -0.90 12.53
C VAL A 732 29.49 -0.33 13.84
N GLN A 733 30.75 0.11 13.87
CA GLN A 733 31.34 0.72 15.06
C GLN A 733 30.59 2.00 15.49
N LYS A 734 30.19 2.83 14.53
CA LYS A 734 29.37 4.03 14.80
C LYS A 734 27.98 3.69 15.34
N ALA A 735 27.30 2.68 14.76
CA ALA A 735 26.01 2.22 15.23
C ALA A 735 26.07 1.72 16.69
N ILE A 736 27.11 0.94 17.04
CA ILE A 736 27.34 0.50 18.41
C ILE A 736 27.59 1.69 19.35
N ALA A 737 28.42 2.65 18.94
CA ALA A 737 28.68 3.85 19.74
C ALA A 737 27.41 4.70 19.96
N TYR A 738 26.52 4.77 18.96
CA TYR A 738 25.23 5.44 19.10
C TYR A 738 24.31 4.69 20.07
N MET A 739 24.21 3.36 19.97
CA MET A 739 23.46 2.55 20.94
C MET A 739 24.00 2.68 22.38
N ASP A 740 25.32 2.76 22.56
CA ASP A 740 25.93 3.01 23.87
C ASP A 740 25.43 4.36 24.45
N ALA A 741 25.34 5.41 23.63
CA ALA A 741 24.82 6.71 24.04
C ALA A 741 23.32 6.69 24.37
N LEU A 742 22.53 5.98 23.57
CA LEU A 742 21.10 5.77 23.84
C LEU A 742 20.89 5.06 25.19
N ARG A 743 21.60 3.95 25.44
CA ARG A 743 21.51 3.23 26.71
C ARG A 743 21.99 4.07 27.89
N ALA A 744 23.04 4.88 27.73
CA ALA A 744 23.50 5.77 28.79
C ALA A 744 22.40 6.75 29.25
N SER A 745 21.49 7.15 28.35
CA SER A 745 20.40 8.08 28.66
C SER A 745 19.36 7.51 29.64
N THR A 746 19.20 6.18 29.69
CA THR A 746 18.28 5.48 30.62
C THR A 746 19.01 4.88 31.83
N ARG A 747 20.35 4.96 31.88
CA ARG A 747 21.18 4.49 33.01
C ARG A 747 21.50 5.63 33.99
N THR A 748 20.48 6.35 34.43
CA THR A 748 20.64 7.48 35.37
C THR A 748 20.01 7.18 36.73
N PRO A 749 20.33 7.96 37.78
CA PRO A 749 19.69 7.80 39.09
C PRO A 749 18.16 7.94 39.05
N ALA A 750 17.60 8.70 38.11
CA ALA A 750 16.14 8.86 37.97
C ALA A 750 15.45 7.52 37.68
N PHE A 751 16.04 6.73 36.78
CA PHE A 751 15.58 5.40 36.41
C PHE A 751 15.86 4.32 37.47
N GLN A 752 16.53 4.64 38.58
CA GLN A 752 16.76 3.69 39.68
C GLN A 752 15.66 3.76 40.76
N THR A 753 14.76 4.73 40.66
CA THR A 753 13.61 4.88 41.56
C THR A 753 12.64 3.70 41.41
N PRO A 754 11.88 3.30 42.45
CA PRO A 754 10.95 2.17 42.35
C PRO A 754 9.99 2.24 41.16
N ASP A 755 9.49 3.44 40.86
CA ASP A 755 8.49 3.65 39.79
C ASP A 755 9.10 3.57 38.38
N GLN A 756 10.40 3.84 38.22
CA GLN A 756 11.07 3.84 36.91
C GLN A 756 12.08 2.70 36.72
N ARG A 757 12.31 1.88 37.77
CA ARG A 757 13.30 0.82 37.75
C ARG A 757 13.10 -0.19 36.62
N HIS A 758 11.87 -0.41 36.22
CA HIS A 758 11.52 -1.30 35.12
C HIS A 758 11.97 -0.78 33.74
N LEU A 759 12.39 0.49 33.63
CA LEU A 759 12.89 1.12 32.41
C LEU A 759 14.44 1.29 32.40
N TYR A 760 15.11 0.92 33.49
CA TYR A 760 16.54 1.16 33.67
C TYR A 760 17.38 0.37 32.66
N GLY A 761 18.25 1.07 31.92
CA GLY A 761 19.22 0.46 31.01
C GLY A 761 18.67 -0.01 29.67
N LEU A 762 17.37 0.17 29.41
CA LEU A 762 16.74 -0.08 28.12
C LEU A 762 17.12 0.98 27.08
N LEU A 763 16.84 0.72 25.81
CA LEU A 763 16.82 1.77 24.80
C LEU A 763 15.69 2.77 25.09
N PRO A 764 15.88 4.08 24.82
CA PRO A 764 14.86 5.09 25.04
C PRO A 764 13.67 4.90 24.10
N PRO A 765 12.50 5.51 24.41
CA PRO A 765 11.26 5.17 23.73
C PRO A 765 11.26 5.62 22.27
N THR A 766 10.78 4.74 21.39
CA THR A 766 10.60 5.02 19.94
C THR A 766 9.33 4.38 19.38
N ILE A 767 9.13 4.47 18.07
CA ILE A 767 7.95 3.96 17.35
C ILE A 767 8.27 2.75 16.46
N SER A 768 9.38 2.03 16.71
CA SER A 768 9.87 0.95 15.82
C SER A 768 8.87 -0.17 15.59
N HIS A 769 8.18 -0.58 16.66
CA HIS A 769 7.12 -1.56 16.53
C HIS A 769 5.82 -0.88 16.06
N GLU A 770 5.22 -1.39 14.98
CA GLU A 770 4.09 -0.75 14.28
C GLU A 770 2.90 -0.41 15.18
N GLY A 771 2.76 -1.13 16.30
CA GLY A 771 1.73 -0.87 17.32
C GLY A 771 1.92 0.40 18.15
N TYR A 772 3.02 1.14 18.02
CA TYR A 772 3.38 2.29 18.88
C TYR A 772 3.47 3.64 18.17
N SER A 773 2.95 3.75 16.96
CA SER A 773 2.88 5.04 16.23
C SER A 773 2.00 6.09 16.93
N ASP A 774 1.13 5.68 17.85
CA ASP A 774 0.30 6.57 18.67
C ASP A 774 1.11 7.37 19.71
N LYS A 775 2.16 6.76 20.26
CA LYS A 775 3.09 7.35 21.23
C LYS A 775 4.36 6.50 21.37
N ALA A 776 5.55 7.10 21.32
CA ALA A 776 6.80 6.37 21.52
C ALA A 776 6.81 5.57 22.85
N ALA A 777 7.33 4.34 22.82
CA ALA A 777 7.28 3.39 23.94
C ALA A 777 8.64 2.71 24.20
N TYR A 778 8.89 2.26 25.42
CA TYR A 778 10.09 1.48 25.80
C TYR A 778 9.92 0.02 25.36
N SER A 779 10.05 -0.24 24.07
CA SER A 779 9.74 -1.55 23.50
C SER A 779 10.86 -2.56 23.70
N TYR A 780 10.51 -3.76 24.18
CA TYR A 780 11.46 -4.87 24.22
C TYR A 780 11.86 -5.37 22.82
N TRP A 781 11.08 -5.03 21.78
CA TRP A 781 11.49 -5.25 20.39
C TRP A 781 12.82 -4.57 20.08
N ASP A 782 12.94 -3.28 20.43
CA ASP A 782 14.16 -2.49 20.25
C ASP A 782 15.31 -3.12 21.02
N ASP A 783 15.04 -3.53 22.27
CA ASP A 783 16.06 -4.08 23.16
C ASP A 783 16.59 -5.44 22.69
N PHE A 784 15.73 -6.34 22.20
CA PHE A 784 16.16 -7.64 21.68
C PHE A 784 16.99 -7.50 20.39
N TRP A 785 16.60 -6.60 19.48
CA TRP A 785 17.42 -6.29 18.30
C TRP A 785 18.74 -5.64 18.69
N GLY A 786 18.72 -4.67 19.62
CA GLY A 786 19.93 -4.04 20.13
C GLY A 786 20.89 -5.06 20.76
N LEU A 787 20.37 -6.02 21.54
CA LEU A 787 21.16 -7.09 22.14
C LEU A 787 21.78 -8.01 21.07
N LEU A 788 21.01 -8.40 20.06
CA LEU A 788 21.53 -9.14 18.92
C LEU A 788 22.62 -8.35 18.18
N GLY A 789 22.43 -7.03 18.02
CA GLY A 789 23.46 -6.14 17.48
C GLY A 789 24.78 -6.18 18.25
N TYR A 790 24.74 -6.17 19.59
CA TYR A 790 25.97 -6.33 20.38
C TYR A 790 26.58 -7.73 20.25
N LYS A 791 25.78 -8.80 20.21
CA LYS A 791 26.27 -10.17 19.97
C LYS A 791 27.01 -10.25 18.64
N ASP A 792 26.42 -9.69 17.59
CA ASP A 792 26.97 -9.72 16.24
C ASP A 792 28.17 -8.78 16.08
N ALA A 793 28.20 -7.64 16.77
CA ALA A 793 29.38 -6.79 16.82
C ALA A 793 30.58 -7.48 17.48
N VAL A 794 30.37 -8.31 18.52
CA VAL A 794 31.44 -9.15 19.10
C VAL A 794 31.96 -10.14 18.07
N PHE A 795 31.05 -10.87 17.40
CA PHE A 795 31.42 -11.83 16.35
C PHE A 795 32.20 -11.18 15.21
N ILE A 796 31.77 -10.00 14.74
CA ILE A 796 32.45 -9.26 13.68
C ILE A 796 33.84 -8.79 14.15
N ALA A 797 33.95 -8.23 15.36
CA ALA A 797 35.23 -7.78 15.90
C ALA A 797 36.24 -8.93 16.01
N GLU A 798 35.81 -10.10 16.52
CA GLU A 798 36.64 -11.30 16.59
C GLU A 798 37.05 -11.79 15.19
N THR A 799 36.12 -11.81 14.25
CA THR A 799 36.35 -12.20 12.85
C THR A 799 37.40 -11.31 12.19
N LEU A 800 37.32 -9.99 12.41
CA LEU A 800 38.21 -9.02 11.78
C LEU A 800 39.56 -8.85 12.52
N GLY A 801 39.69 -9.43 13.71
CA GLY A 801 40.88 -9.35 14.57
C GLY A 801 40.97 -8.08 15.43
N ASP A 802 39.86 -7.37 15.64
CA ASP A 802 39.78 -6.16 16.48
C ASP A 802 39.52 -6.54 17.95
N ALA A 803 40.58 -6.95 18.65
CA ALA A 803 40.49 -7.45 20.01
C ALA A 803 40.00 -6.40 21.03
N GLU A 804 40.30 -5.11 20.81
CA GLU A 804 39.84 -4.03 21.68
C GLU A 804 38.33 -3.84 21.56
N ALA A 805 37.82 -3.77 20.33
CA ALA A 805 36.39 -3.70 20.07
C ALA A 805 35.67 -4.94 20.62
N ALA A 806 36.20 -6.15 20.40
CA ALA A 806 35.60 -7.39 20.89
C ALA A 806 35.40 -7.38 22.41
N VAL A 807 36.43 -6.99 23.19
CA VAL A 807 36.34 -6.90 24.65
C VAL A 807 35.33 -5.84 25.10
N ARG A 808 35.36 -4.65 24.48
CA ARG A 808 34.43 -3.56 24.81
C ARG A 808 32.99 -3.97 24.52
N TYR A 809 32.73 -4.53 23.33
CA TYR A 809 31.39 -4.89 22.90
C TYR A 809 30.85 -6.09 23.68
N ALA A 810 31.69 -7.04 24.09
CA ALA A 810 31.29 -8.12 24.98
C ALA A 810 30.85 -7.58 26.37
N ALA A 811 31.59 -6.62 26.93
CA ALA A 811 31.19 -5.99 28.19
C ALA A 811 29.85 -5.21 28.06
N ALA A 812 29.66 -4.49 26.95
CA ALA A 812 28.43 -3.77 26.66
C ALA A 812 27.23 -4.70 26.46
N ARG A 813 27.42 -5.82 25.74
CA ARG A 813 26.47 -6.92 25.55
C ARG A 813 26.02 -7.49 26.88
N ASP A 814 26.98 -7.90 27.72
CA ASP A 814 26.69 -8.58 28.99
C ASP A 814 25.95 -7.66 29.96
N GLN A 815 26.32 -6.37 29.99
CA GLN A 815 25.58 -5.36 30.75
C GLN A 815 24.15 -5.21 30.22
N PHE A 816 23.96 -5.13 28.90
CA PHE A 816 22.63 -4.91 28.32
C PHE A 816 21.71 -6.11 28.56
N ALA A 817 22.21 -7.32 28.34
CA ALA A 817 21.47 -8.55 28.59
C ALA A 817 21.01 -8.64 30.06
N ALA A 818 21.86 -8.24 31.00
CA ALA A 818 21.50 -8.18 32.42
C ALA A 818 20.41 -7.13 32.70
N ASP A 819 20.52 -5.93 32.10
CA ASP A 819 19.54 -4.86 32.25
C ASP A 819 18.17 -5.29 31.70
N ILE A 820 18.11 -5.90 30.50
CA ILE A 820 16.88 -6.38 29.87
C ILE A 820 16.19 -7.43 30.76
N ARG A 821 16.91 -8.44 31.24
CA ARG A 821 16.32 -9.48 32.11
C ARG A 821 15.80 -8.91 33.44
N ALA A 822 16.54 -7.97 34.02
CA ALA A 822 16.11 -7.28 35.24
C ALA A 822 14.85 -6.43 34.98
N SER A 823 14.81 -5.71 33.86
CA SER A 823 13.67 -4.94 33.40
C SER A 823 12.44 -5.82 33.19
N ILE A 824 12.51 -6.92 32.45
CA ILE A 824 11.38 -7.83 32.19
C ILE A 824 10.72 -8.29 33.50
N THR A 825 11.56 -8.71 34.46
CA THR A 825 11.07 -9.15 35.78
C THR A 825 10.43 -7.98 36.56
N ALA A 826 11.04 -6.80 36.50
CA ALA A 826 10.53 -5.60 37.18
C ALA A 826 9.23 -5.07 36.54
N THR A 827 9.10 -5.11 35.22
CA THR A 827 7.90 -4.74 34.46
C THR A 827 6.74 -5.65 34.81
N ALA A 828 6.96 -6.97 34.84
CA ALA A 828 5.94 -7.94 35.25
C ALA A 828 5.42 -7.64 36.66
N ALA A 829 6.33 -7.34 37.60
CA ALA A 829 5.96 -6.96 38.96
C ALA A 829 5.27 -5.60 39.05
N TYR A 830 5.72 -4.61 38.27
CA TYR A 830 5.19 -3.24 38.27
C TYR A 830 3.74 -3.18 37.76
N HIS A 831 3.45 -3.88 36.66
CA HIS A 831 2.09 -3.93 36.09
C HIS A 831 1.21 -5.04 36.67
N GLY A 832 1.78 -5.95 37.47
CA GLY A 832 1.05 -7.09 38.05
C GLY A 832 0.62 -8.12 37.00
N ILE A 833 1.48 -8.40 36.03
CA ILE A 833 1.23 -9.31 34.90
C ILE A 833 2.11 -10.56 34.97
N ASP A 834 1.68 -11.66 34.34
CA ASP A 834 2.38 -12.95 34.31
C ASP A 834 3.01 -13.29 32.94
N TRP A 835 3.13 -12.31 32.04
CA TRP A 835 3.76 -12.45 30.72
C TRP A 835 4.86 -11.40 30.50
N ILE A 836 5.64 -11.55 29.43
CA ILE A 836 6.59 -10.53 28.94
C ILE A 836 5.78 -9.48 28.17
N ALA A 837 5.81 -8.23 28.64
CA ALA A 837 5.11 -7.13 27.97
C ALA A 837 5.67 -6.83 26.57
N GLY A 838 4.90 -6.16 25.71
CA GLY A 838 5.43 -5.61 24.46
C GLY A 838 6.35 -4.42 24.70
N ALA A 839 5.91 -3.49 25.56
CA ALA A 839 6.68 -2.36 26.04
C ALA A 839 6.68 -2.28 27.56
N ALA A 840 7.85 -1.95 28.13
CA ALA A 840 8.08 -1.90 29.57
C ALA A 840 7.19 -0.86 30.27
N ASP A 841 7.01 0.31 29.67
CA ASP A 841 6.20 1.40 30.21
C ASP A 841 4.68 1.17 30.07
N ARG A 842 4.26 0.30 29.13
CA ARG A 842 2.84 0.04 28.84
C ARG A 842 2.28 -1.21 29.53
N GLY A 843 3.09 -2.24 29.74
CA GLY A 843 2.62 -3.53 30.30
C GLY A 843 1.66 -4.27 29.36
N ASP A 844 1.65 -3.91 28.08
CA ASP A 844 0.76 -4.44 27.05
C ASP A 844 1.15 -5.86 26.61
N PHE A 845 0.24 -6.56 25.94
CA PHE A 845 0.47 -7.93 25.49
C PHE A 845 0.81 -7.96 24.00
N ASP A 846 2.03 -8.38 23.67
CA ASP A 846 2.47 -8.60 22.30
C ASP A 846 3.47 -9.77 22.20
N ALA A 847 2.93 -10.97 21.98
CA ALA A 847 3.74 -12.16 21.79
C ALA A 847 4.51 -12.16 20.46
N THR A 848 4.02 -11.43 19.45
CA THR A 848 4.64 -11.38 18.12
C THR A 848 5.97 -10.62 18.19
N SER A 849 6.03 -9.52 18.95
CA SER A 849 7.31 -8.84 19.25
C SER A 849 8.27 -9.72 20.04
N THR A 850 7.75 -10.43 21.04
CA THR A 850 8.54 -11.31 21.92
C THR A 850 9.21 -12.47 21.15
N THR A 851 8.74 -12.82 19.96
CA THR A 851 9.38 -13.88 19.14
C THR A 851 10.83 -13.58 18.77
N ILE A 852 11.20 -12.31 18.63
CA ILE A 852 12.57 -11.90 18.30
C ILE A 852 13.57 -12.35 19.37
N ALA A 853 13.12 -12.38 20.63
CA ALA A 853 13.91 -12.92 21.73
C ALA A 853 14.29 -14.39 21.53
N LEU A 854 13.42 -15.19 20.89
CA LEU A 854 13.70 -16.59 20.60
C LEU A 854 14.54 -16.75 19.33
N SER A 855 14.21 -16.01 18.28
CA SER A 855 14.93 -16.00 17.01
C SER A 855 14.69 -14.67 16.30
N PRO A 856 15.74 -13.93 15.90
CA PRO A 856 17.14 -14.36 15.85
C PRO A 856 17.96 -14.12 17.12
N ALA A 857 17.42 -13.51 18.19
CA ALA A 857 18.26 -13.11 19.34
C ALA A 857 18.76 -14.27 20.22
N GLY A 858 18.08 -15.43 20.25
CA GLY A 858 18.56 -16.63 20.92
C GLY A 858 18.54 -16.60 22.46
N GLU A 859 17.66 -15.79 23.07
CA GLU A 859 17.57 -15.55 24.53
C GLU A 859 16.68 -16.55 25.29
N LYS A 860 16.16 -17.59 24.62
CA LYS A 860 15.21 -18.54 25.23
C LYS A 860 15.68 -19.10 26.58
N ASP A 861 16.94 -19.51 26.66
CA ASP A 861 17.51 -20.18 27.84
C ASP A 861 17.90 -19.18 28.95
N ASP A 862 17.92 -17.87 28.65
CA ASP A 862 18.32 -16.79 29.58
C ASP A 862 17.12 -16.01 30.15
N LEU A 863 15.96 -16.03 29.48
CA LEU A 863 14.74 -15.37 29.93
C LEU A 863 14.03 -16.13 31.07
N PRO A 864 13.22 -15.46 31.91
CA PRO A 864 12.43 -16.13 32.94
C PRO A 864 11.47 -17.17 32.34
N PRO A 865 11.64 -18.48 32.61
CA PRO A 865 10.93 -19.53 31.89
C PRO A 865 9.42 -19.50 32.10
N GLU A 866 8.98 -19.10 33.30
CA GLU A 866 7.56 -18.92 33.65
C GLU A 866 6.91 -17.84 32.77
N LEU A 867 7.55 -16.67 32.62
CA LEU A 867 7.03 -15.56 31.81
C LEU A 867 7.02 -15.91 30.32
N VAL A 868 8.07 -16.58 29.83
CA VAL A 868 8.12 -17.08 28.44
C VAL A 868 6.94 -18.03 28.19
N ALA A 869 6.76 -19.05 29.04
CA ALA A 869 5.68 -20.02 28.89
C ALA A 869 4.31 -19.34 28.89
N ARG A 870 4.04 -18.47 29.87
CA ARG A 870 2.77 -17.74 29.97
C ARG A 870 2.51 -16.78 28.81
N THR A 871 3.54 -16.14 28.24
CA THR A 871 3.40 -15.27 27.06
C THR A 871 2.83 -16.03 25.87
N PHE A 872 3.41 -17.20 25.56
CA PHE A 872 2.96 -18.02 24.43
C PHE A 872 1.67 -18.80 24.75
N ASP A 873 1.44 -19.23 25.99
CA ASP A 873 0.14 -19.79 26.39
C ASP A 873 -0.99 -18.78 26.24
N ARG A 874 -0.78 -17.53 26.65
CA ARG A 874 -1.78 -16.46 26.51
C ARG A 874 -2.05 -16.13 25.04
N TYR A 875 -1.04 -16.13 24.18
CA TYR A 875 -1.27 -16.03 22.73
C TYR A 875 -2.13 -17.20 22.26
N TRP A 876 -1.81 -18.43 22.66
CA TRP A 876 -2.56 -19.62 22.25
C TRP A 876 -4.03 -19.53 22.69
N GLU A 877 -4.30 -19.08 23.91
CA GLU A 877 -5.66 -18.82 24.41
C GLU A 877 -6.40 -17.80 23.52
N ASN A 878 -5.75 -16.67 23.18
CA ASN A 878 -6.32 -15.64 22.29
C ASN A 878 -6.55 -16.17 20.87
N PHE A 879 -5.59 -16.92 20.34
CA PHE A 879 -5.68 -17.57 19.03
C PHE A 879 -6.84 -18.55 18.97
N GLN A 880 -7.01 -19.40 19.98
CA GLN A 880 -8.14 -20.34 20.06
C GLN A 880 -9.49 -19.62 20.18
N ASN A 881 -9.55 -18.51 20.93
CA ASN A 881 -10.75 -17.68 21.00
C ASN A 881 -11.09 -17.04 19.65
N ARG A 882 -10.09 -16.60 18.88
CA ARG A 882 -10.25 -16.10 17.51
C ARG A 882 -10.75 -17.20 16.57
N LEU A 883 -10.05 -18.34 16.56
CA LEU A 883 -10.36 -19.49 15.71
C LEU A 883 -11.79 -20.02 15.93
N THR A 884 -12.25 -20.03 17.18
CA THR A 884 -13.59 -20.51 17.56
C THR A 884 -14.63 -19.39 17.65
N ASN A 885 -14.29 -18.17 17.20
CA ASN A 885 -15.15 -16.96 17.25
C ASN A 885 -15.78 -16.70 18.63
N ARG A 886 -15.07 -17.00 19.71
CA ARG A 886 -15.50 -16.71 21.09
C ARG A 886 -15.33 -15.24 21.47
N THR A 887 -14.41 -14.55 20.81
CA THR A 887 -14.19 -13.12 20.96
C THR A 887 -14.39 -12.44 19.61
N ALA A 888 -15.08 -11.29 19.60
CA ALA A 888 -15.20 -10.48 18.40
C ALA A 888 -13.82 -9.95 17.98
N TRP A 889 -13.49 -10.07 16.70
CA TRP A 889 -12.24 -9.58 16.12
C TRP A 889 -12.52 -9.06 14.71
N LYS A 890 -11.75 -8.05 14.30
CA LYS A 890 -11.92 -7.33 13.02
C LYS A 890 -10.87 -7.73 11.99
N ASP A 891 -9.62 -7.81 12.42
CA ASP A 891 -8.45 -8.11 11.62
C ASP A 891 -7.34 -8.71 12.48
N TYR A 892 -6.31 -9.22 11.81
CA TYR A 892 -5.00 -9.53 12.38
C TYR A 892 -3.91 -9.28 11.32
N THR A 893 -2.65 -9.25 11.75
CA THR A 893 -1.50 -9.18 10.85
C THR A 893 -0.84 -10.55 10.70
N PRO A 894 -0.52 -11.01 9.46
CA PRO A 894 0.25 -12.23 9.25
C PRO A 894 1.70 -12.17 9.73
N TYR A 895 2.20 -11.09 10.35
CA TYR A 895 3.44 -11.14 11.14
C TYR A 895 3.43 -12.24 12.23
N GLU A 896 2.23 -12.73 12.59
CA GLU A 896 2.05 -13.93 13.38
C GLU A 896 2.69 -15.21 12.79
N TRP A 897 3.17 -15.21 11.54
CA TRP A 897 4.00 -16.31 11.01
C TRP A 897 5.19 -16.63 11.93
N ARG A 898 5.77 -15.62 12.58
CA ARG A 898 6.87 -15.78 13.55
C ARG A 898 6.51 -16.71 14.72
N LEU A 899 5.22 -16.82 15.07
CA LEU A 899 4.74 -17.73 16.12
C LEU A 899 4.93 -19.20 15.73
N VAL A 900 4.89 -19.55 14.44
CA VAL A 900 5.13 -20.92 13.97
C VAL A 900 6.56 -21.34 14.33
N GLY A 901 7.56 -20.53 13.97
CA GLY A 901 8.96 -20.77 14.34
C GLY A 901 9.18 -20.77 15.86
N ALA A 902 8.53 -19.84 16.58
CA ALA A 902 8.57 -19.79 18.05
C ALA A 902 8.06 -21.09 18.69
N TYR A 903 6.89 -21.59 18.27
CA TYR A 903 6.33 -22.83 18.82
C TYR A 903 7.16 -24.06 18.49
N VAL A 904 7.79 -24.13 17.31
CA VAL A 904 8.75 -25.19 16.99
C VAL A 904 9.92 -25.17 17.97
N ARG A 905 10.53 -24.00 18.19
CA ARG A 905 11.66 -23.83 19.13
C ARG A 905 11.27 -24.08 20.59
N LEU A 906 10.00 -23.88 20.94
CA LEU A 906 9.42 -24.21 22.24
C LEU A 906 9.04 -25.68 22.40
N GLY A 907 9.18 -26.50 21.35
CA GLY A 907 8.80 -27.92 21.38
C GLY A 907 7.28 -28.16 21.32
N GLN A 908 6.51 -27.16 20.90
CA GLN A 908 5.04 -27.15 20.85
C GLN A 908 4.53 -27.32 19.42
N LYS A 909 4.96 -28.40 18.76
CA LYS A 909 4.71 -28.67 17.33
C LYS A 909 3.23 -28.58 16.93
N ASP A 910 2.32 -29.13 17.73
CA ASP A 910 0.89 -29.13 17.39
C ASP A 910 0.30 -27.71 17.34
N ARG A 911 0.78 -26.81 18.22
CA ARG A 911 0.41 -25.40 18.18
C ARG A 911 1.01 -24.70 16.96
N ALA A 912 2.25 -25.02 16.61
CA ALA A 912 2.91 -24.49 15.41
C ALA A 912 2.11 -24.84 14.14
N LEU A 913 1.71 -26.11 13.99
CA LEU A 913 0.95 -26.57 12.83
C LEU A 913 -0.47 -25.97 12.79
N ALA A 914 -1.13 -25.81 13.93
CA ALA A 914 -2.44 -25.16 13.98
C ALA A 914 -2.40 -23.68 13.55
N VAL A 915 -1.36 -22.94 13.98
CA VAL A 915 -1.15 -21.55 13.54
C VAL A 915 -0.81 -21.50 12.05
N LEU A 916 0.08 -22.37 11.57
CA LEU A 916 0.41 -22.51 10.14
C LEU A 916 -0.84 -22.74 9.30
N ASP A 917 -1.70 -23.68 9.70
CA ASP A 917 -2.89 -24.04 8.94
C ASP A 917 -3.89 -22.88 8.85
N PHE A 918 -4.06 -22.12 9.95
CA PHE A 918 -4.88 -20.92 9.99
C PHE A 918 -4.35 -19.84 9.05
N LEU A 919 -3.05 -19.51 9.14
CA LEU A 919 -2.44 -18.47 8.31
C LEU A 919 -2.44 -18.84 6.82
N MET A 920 -2.27 -20.12 6.48
CA MET A 920 -2.38 -20.59 5.09
C MET A 920 -3.79 -20.39 4.51
N ALA A 921 -4.84 -20.55 5.32
CA ALA A 921 -6.21 -20.39 4.84
C ALA A 921 -6.55 -18.93 4.49
N ASP A 922 -5.77 -17.96 4.97
CA ASP A 922 -5.98 -16.53 4.80
C ASP A 922 -5.12 -15.90 3.69
N ARG A 923 -4.55 -16.72 2.81
CA ARG A 923 -4.03 -16.26 1.51
C ARG A 923 -5.18 -15.80 0.63
N ARG A 924 -5.08 -14.63 0.00
CA ARG A 924 -6.19 -14.01 -0.72
C ARG A 924 -5.77 -13.45 -2.08
N PRO A 925 -6.19 -14.07 -3.21
CA PRO A 925 -6.81 -15.39 -3.33
C PRO A 925 -5.88 -16.51 -2.86
N GLU A 926 -6.45 -17.63 -2.40
CA GLU A 926 -5.67 -18.74 -1.84
C GLU A 926 -4.64 -19.28 -2.84
N ALA A 927 -5.05 -19.38 -4.11
CA ALA A 927 -4.27 -19.96 -5.19
C ALA A 927 -3.04 -19.13 -5.62
N TRP A 928 -2.88 -17.90 -5.10
CA TRP A 928 -1.73 -17.04 -5.41
C TRP A 928 -0.63 -17.07 -4.36
N ASN A 929 -0.75 -17.90 -3.31
CA ASN A 929 0.30 -18.12 -2.33
C ASN A 929 0.84 -16.84 -1.63
N GLY A 930 0.04 -15.77 -1.61
CA GLY A 930 0.43 -14.46 -1.08
C GLY A 930 -0.43 -14.00 0.09
N TRP A 931 0.18 -13.23 0.99
CA TRP A 931 -0.50 -12.56 2.09
C TRP A 931 -0.41 -11.06 1.92
N ALA A 932 -1.47 -10.38 2.33
CA ALA A 932 -1.46 -8.95 2.59
C ALA A 932 -0.88 -8.68 3.99
N GLU A 933 -0.57 -7.43 4.31
CA GLU A 933 -0.13 -7.01 5.64
C GLU A 933 -1.25 -7.14 6.69
N VAL A 934 -2.48 -6.78 6.30
CA VAL A 934 -3.64 -6.83 7.20
C VAL A 934 -4.70 -7.75 6.61
N VAL A 935 -5.12 -8.74 7.40
CA VAL A 935 -6.16 -9.68 7.01
C VAL A 935 -7.42 -9.43 7.84
N GLY A 936 -8.46 -8.93 7.18
CA GLY A 936 -9.77 -8.73 7.77
C GLY A 936 -10.57 -10.02 7.90
N ARG A 937 -11.34 -10.16 8.99
CA ARG A 937 -12.28 -11.27 9.18
C ARG A 937 -13.24 -11.42 8.00
N GLU A 938 -13.91 -10.33 7.63
CA GLU A 938 -14.86 -10.31 6.53
C GLU A 938 -14.13 -10.05 5.20
N LYS A 939 -14.11 -11.06 4.32
CA LYS A 939 -13.30 -11.06 3.08
C LYS A 939 -13.60 -9.89 2.13
N ARG A 940 -14.84 -9.37 2.12
CA ARG A 940 -15.25 -8.31 1.18
C ARG A 940 -15.42 -6.94 1.84
N GLU A 941 -15.16 -6.80 3.13
CA GLU A 941 -15.22 -5.50 3.81
C GLU A 941 -14.00 -4.64 3.39
N PRO A 942 -14.22 -3.47 2.74
CA PRO A 942 -13.13 -2.64 2.25
C PRO A 942 -12.26 -2.10 3.38
N ARG A 943 -10.94 -2.22 3.23
CA ARG A 943 -9.95 -1.71 4.18
C ARG A 943 -8.58 -1.50 3.53
N PHE A 944 -7.72 -0.81 4.26
CA PHE A 944 -6.29 -0.86 3.99
C PHE A 944 -5.78 -2.28 4.30
N ILE A 945 -5.06 -2.88 3.36
CA ILE A 945 -4.47 -4.22 3.53
C ILE A 945 -2.94 -4.20 3.32
N GLY A 946 -2.35 -3.03 3.05
CA GLY A 946 -0.94 -2.91 2.70
C GLY A 946 -0.64 -3.31 1.26
N ASP A 947 0.57 -3.81 1.03
CA ASP A 947 0.95 -4.42 -0.24
C ASP A 947 0.54 -5.90 -0.27
N MET A 948 0.30 -6.42 -1.48
CA MET A 948 0.00 -7.82 -1.69
C MET A 948 0.62 -8.32 -3.00
N PRO A 949 1.52 -9.32 -2.93
CA PRO A 949 2.07 -9.93 -1.73
C PRO A 949 2.93 -8.95 -0.91
N HIS A 950 2.89 -9.07 0.42
CA HIS A 950 3.81 -8.37 1.33
C HIS A 950 5.10 -9.20 1.48
N ALA A 951 6.23 -8.66 0.99
CA ALA A 951 7.50 -9.36 0.92
C ALA A 951 8.17 -9.59 2.28
N TRP A 952 7.94 -8.70 3.27
CA TRP A 952 8.42 -8.97 4.64
C TRP A 952 7.68 -10.15 5.27
N ILE A 953 6.36 -10.26 5.08
CA ILE A 953 5.58 -11.44 5.50
C ILE A 953 6.02 -12.69 4.75
N SER A 954 6.35 -12.56 3.47
CA SER A 954 6.94 -13.66 2.69
C SER A 954 8.24 -14.17 3.32
N SER A 955 9.08 -13.26 3.87
CA SER A 955 10.28 -13.65 4.60
C SER A 955 9.98 -14.30 5.96
N ASP A 956 8.98 -13.81 6.70
CA ASP A 956 8.54 -14.42 7.97
C ASP A 956 7.99 -15.83 7.75
N TYR A 957 7.23 -16.03 6.68
CA TYR A 957 6.78 -17.34 6.25
C TYR A 957 7.97 -18.24 5.89
N ILE A 958 8.90 -17.80 5.04
CA ILE A 958 10.08 -18.57 4.65
C ILE A 958 10.87 -19.03 5.88
N ARG A 959 11.23 -18.09 6.77
CA ARG A 959 12.04 -18.40 7.96
C ARG A 959 11.33 -19.39 8.87
N SER A 960 10.03 -19.18 9.11
CA SER A 960 9.24 -20.03 10.01
C SER A 960 8.93 -21.40 9.41
N ALA A 961 8.68 -21.49 8.10
CA ALA A 961 8.46 -22.76 7.41
C ALA A 961 9.75 -23.59 7.38
N LEU A 962 10.91 -22.97 7.13
CA LEU A 962 12.19 -23.67 7.15
C LEU A 962 12.56 -24.16 8.57
N ASP A 963 12.16 -23.45 9.62
CA ASP A 963 12.37 -23.86 11.01
C ASP A 963 11.63 -25.16 11.37
N LEU A 964 10.56 -25.54 10.66
CA LEU A 964 9.94 -26.87 10.80
C LEU A 964 10.95 -27.99 10.52
N PHE A 965 11.86 -27.77 9.57
CA PHE A 965 12.78 -28.76 9.03
C PHE A 965 14.18 -28.66 9.62
N ALA A 966 14.70 -27.46 9.79
CA ALA A 966 15.99 -27.24 10.43
C ALA A 966 16.18 -25.82 10.94
N TYR A 967 16.69 -25.68 12.17
CA TYR A 967 17.10 -24.39 12.72
C TYR A 967 18.35 -24.53 13.61
N GLU A 968 19.05 -23.41 13.82
CA GLU A 968 20.19 -23.35 14.74
C GLU A 968 19.74 -23.08 16.17
N ARG A 969 20.31 -23.83 17.13
CA ARG A 969 20.13 -23.61 18.55
C ARG A 969 21.35 -22.88 19.14
N ASP A 970 21.12 -21.67 19.65
CA ASP A 970 22.17 -20.73 20.07
C ASP A 970 23.09 -21.26 21.17
N ARG A 971 22.55 -21.92 22.20
CA ARG A 971 23.34 -22.35 23.37
C ARG A 971 24.50 -23.31 23.06
N ASP A 972 24.43 -24.06 21.96
CA ASP A 972 25.45 -25.04 21.58
C ASP A 972 25.77 -25.07 20.09
N HIS A 973 25.22 -24.15 19.29
CA HIS A 973 25.41 -24.07 17.84
C HIS A 973 25.13 -25.40 17.11
N ALA A 974 24.15 -26.16 17.61
CA ALA A 974 23.69 -27.39 16.98
C ALA A 974 22.59 -27.08 15.94
N LEU A 975 22.54 -27.87 14.86
CA LEU A 975 21.41 -27.84 13.94
C LEU A 975 20.34 -28.83 14.42
N VAL A 976 19.20 -28.31 14.85
CA VAL A 976 18.03 -29.11 15.23
C VAL A 976 17.30 -29.52 13.95
N LEU A 977 17.03 -30.81 13.77
CA LEU A 977 16.43 -31.39 12.56
C LEU A 977 15.01 -31.88 12.84
N ALA A 978 14.10 -31.58 11.90
CA ALA A 978 12.73 -32.09 11.83
C ALA A 978 11.86 -31.86 13.09
N ALA A 979 12.14 -30.82 13.87
CA ALA A 979 11.42 -30.53 15.11
C ALA A 979 9.93 -30.16 14.88
N GLY A 980 9.62 -29.55 13.73
CA GLY A 980 8.25 -29.22 13.33
C GLY A 980 7.54 -30.31 12.53
N VAL A 981 8.19 -31.45 12.24
CA VAL A 981 7.63 -32.48 11.36
C VAL A 981 6.69 -33.43 12.14
N PRO A 982 5.39 -33.55 11.76
CA PRO A 982 4.48 -34.50 12.38
C PRO A 982 4.74 -35.93 11.89
N GLU A 983 4.43 -36.92 12.74
CA GLU A 983 4.65 -38.33 12.40
C GLU A 983 3.90 -38.76 11.14
N ALA A 984 2.70 -38.20 10.92
CA ALA A 984 1.88 -38.47 9.74
C ALA A 984 2.60 -38.16 8.41
N TRP A 985 3.55 -37.22 8.39
CA TRP A 985 4.33 -36.94 7.18
C TRP A 985 5.44 -37.96 6.96
N LEU A 986 6.01 -38.49 8.04
CA LEU A 986 7.04 -39.53 8.00
C LEU A 986 6.47 -40.89 7.62
N ASP A 987 5.20 -41.15 7.92
CA ASP A 987 4.46 -42.38 7.60
C ASP A 987 3.93 -42.38 6.16
N THR A 988 4.76 -41.95 5.22
CA THR A 988 4.50 -41.95 3.79
C THR A 988 5.70 -42.55 3.04
N PRO A 989 5.51 -43.09 1.81
CA PRO A 989 6.63 -43.65 1.04
C PRO A 989 7.79 -42.68 0.81
N GLN A 990 7.46 -41.40 0.61
CA GLN A 990 8.40 -40.30 0.38
C GLN A 990 9.07 -39.84 1.69
N GLY A 991 8.30 -39.77 2.78
CA GLY A 991 8.74 -39.15 4.02
C GLY A 991 8.93 -37.65 3.89
N VAL A 992 9.86 -37.10 4.67
CA VAL A 992 10.23 -35.68 4.67
C VAL A 992 11.72 -35.52 4.40
N GLY A 993 12.11 -34.49 3.67
CA GLY A 993 13.51 -34.19 3.45
C GLY A 993 13.76 -32.75 3.05
N VAL A 994 15.02 -32.33 3.16
CA VAL A 994 15.49 -31.06 2.62
C VAL A 994 16.69 -31.33 1.73
N ARG A 995 16.78 -30.61 0.62
CA ARG A 995 17.91 -30.65 -0.29
C ARG A 995 18.53 -29.27 -0.42
N ASN A 996 19.83 -29.19 -0.15
CA ASN A 996 20.67 -28.01 -0.31
C ASN A 996 20.25 -26.77 0.52
N LEU A 997 19.49 -26.94 1.61
CA LEU A 997 19.15 -25.86 2.53
C LEU A 997 20.42 -25.21 3.06
N ARG A 998 20.59 -23.89 2.91
CA ARG A 998 21.81 -23.22 3.37
C ARG A 998 21.72 -22.92 4.86
N THR A 999 22.87 -23.07 5.53
CA THR A 999 23.07 -22.72 6.93
C THR A 999 24.41 -21.97 7.06
N ALA A 1000 24.64 -21.29 8.19
CA ALA A 1000 25.94 -20.67 8.51
C ALA A 1000 27.12 -21.66 8.50
N TYR A 1001 26.82 -22.97 8.54
CA TYR A 1001 27.77 -24.08 8.60
C TYR A 1001 27.88 -24.89 7.30
N GLY A 1002 27.25 -24.43 6.20
CA GLY A 1002 27.25 -25.11 4.90
C GLY A 1002 25.89 -25.69 4.50
N PRO A 1003 25.80 -26.34 3.32
CA PRO A 1003 24.53 -26.90 2.82
C PRO A 1003 24.09 -28.14 3.61
N LEU A 1004 22.82 -28.16 4.03
CA LEU A 1004 22.18 -29.29 4.69
C LEU A 1004 21.36 -30.07 3.66
N THR A 1005 21.53 -31.40 3.64
CA THR A 1005 20.66 -32.31 2.91
C THR A 1005 20.39 -33.54 3.77
N TYR A 1006 19.11 -33.81 4.03
CA TYR A 1006 18.69 -35.01 4.76
C TYR A 1006 17.37 -35.56 4.24
N ALA A 1007 17.12 -36.83 4.51
CA ALA A 1007 15.83 -37.48 4.31
C ALA A 1007 15.45 -38.26 5.59
N TYR A 1008 14.19 -38.16 5.99
CA TYR A 1008 13.64 -38.73 7.21
C TYR A 1008 12.29 -39.39 6.94
N ARG A 1009 12.16 -40.69 7.25
CA ARG A 1009 10.93 -41.44 6.99
C ARG A 1009 10.74 -42.58 7.97
N LYS A 1010 9.50 -43.03 8.11
CA LYS A 1010 9.13 -44.25 8.82
C LYS A 1010 9.16 -45.44 7.87
N GLN A 1011 9.76 -46.54 8.29
CA GLN A 1011 9.87 -47.81 7.57
C GLN A 1011 9.35 -48.94 8.47
N GLY A 1012 8.06 -49.27 8.35
CA GLY A 1012 7.41 -50.19 9.26
C GLY A 1012 7.39 -49.64 10.70
N ARG A 1013 8.19 -50.23 11.59
CA ARG A 1013 8.34 -49.76 12.99
C ARG A 1013 9.58 -48.91 13.22
N GLU A 1014 10.41 -48.71 12.20
CA GLU A 1014 11.66 -47.96 12.30
C GLU A 1014 11.48 -46.53 11.81
N HIS A 1015 12.17 -45.57 12.42
CA HIS A 1015 12.39 -44.26 11.81
C HIS A 1015 13.83 -44.21 11.31
N VAL A 1016 14.01 -43.78 10.06
CA VAL A 1016 15.31 -43.74 9.38
C VAL A 1016 15.59 -42.33 8.91
N LEU A 1017 16.63 -41.72 9.48
CA LEU A 1017 17.18 -40.44 9.06
C LEU A 1017 18.51 -40.67 8.34
N THR A 1018 18.66 -40.11 7.15
CA THR A 1018 19.93 -40.10 6.40
C THR A 1018 20.39 -38.68 6.17
N ILE A 1019 21.66 -38.39 6.45
CA ILE A 1019 22.27 -37.05 6.34
C ILE A 1019 23.42 -37.12 5.34
N GLN A 1020 23.42 -36.24 4.34
CA GLN A 1020 24.49 -36.14 3.35
C GLN A 1020 25.65 -35.28 3.86
N PRO A 1021 26.87 -35.40 3.30
CA PRO A 1021 27.96 -34.46 3.56
C PRO A 1021 27.57 -33.02 3.18
N GLY A 1022 28.03 -32.03 3.95
CA GLY A 1022 27.75 -30.61 3.69
C GLY A 1022 27.90 -29.75 4.94
N ALA A 1023 26.83 -29.60 5.72
CA ALA A 1023 26.82 -28.81 6.95
C ALA A 1023 27.72 -29.39 8.05
N THR A 1024 28.47 -28.53 8.73
CA THR A 1024 29.38 -28.90 9.85
C THR A 1024 29.16 -28.02 11.09
N PRO A 1025 27.97 -28.08 11.74
CA PRO A 1025 27.69 -27.31 12.94
C PRO A 1025 28.59 -27.72 14.12
N PRO A 1026 29.15 -26.77 14.90
CA PRO A 1026 29.98 -27.08 16.06
C PRO A 1026 29.30 -28.01 17.08
N GLY A 1027 28.00 -27.80 17.33
CA GLY A 1027 27.19 -28.61 18.24
C GLY A 1027 26.74 -29.96 17.66
N GLY A 1028 27.07 -30.25 16.40
CA GLY A 1028 26.52 -31.39 15.67
C GLY A 1028 25.05 -31.19 15.26
N PHE A 1029 24.38 -32.29 14.96
CA PHE A 1029 22.95 -32.31 14.66
C PHE A 1029 22.17 -32.82 15.87
N VAL A 1030 20.92 -32.36 16.02
CA VAL A 1030 20.03 -32.81 17.10
C VAL A 1030 18.70 -33.22 16.49
N LEU A 1031 18.20 -34.38 16.88
CA LEU A 1031 16.80 -34.76 16.63
C LEU A 1031 16.06 -34.72 17.96
N GLN A 1032 14.99 -33.93 18.02
CA GLN A 1032 14.16 -33.79 19.22
C GLN A 1032 12.95 -34.72 19.13
N TRP A 1033 12.70 -35.48 20.19
CA TRP A 1033 11.49 -36.31 20.28
C TRP A 1033 10.41 -35.56 21.06
N PRO A 1034 9.12 -35.68 20.70
CA PRO A 1034 8.06 -35.04 21.46
C PRO A 1034 8.07 -35.46 22.94
N ALA A 1035 8.03 -34.48 23.84
CA ALA A 1035 7.97 -34.72 25.27
C ALA A 1035 6.63 -35.39 25.63
N GLY A 1036 6.70 -36.46 26.43
CA GLY A 1036 5.50 -37.24 26.84
C GLY A 1036 5.15 -38.41 25.91
N ASP A 1037 5.70 -38.44 24.69
CA ASP A 1037 5.60 -39.61 23.82
C ASP A 1037 6.60 -40.69 24.23
N GLY A 1038 6.22 -41.96 24.04
CA GLY A 1038 7.13 -43.08 24.25
C GLY A 1038 8.31 -43.01 23.26
N ARG A 1039 9.52 -42.75 23.77
CA ARG A 1039 10.73 -42.69 22.93
C ARG A 1039 11.02 -44.05 22.28
N PRO A 1040 11.68 -44.07 21.11
CA PRO A 1040 12.23 -45.30 20.53
C PRO A 1040 13.12 -46.02 21.56
N ARG A 1041 12.91 -47.32 21.72
CA ARG A 1041 13.60 -48.17 22.70
C ARG A 1041 15.07 -48.39 22.37
N SER A 1042 15.41 -48.34 21.08
CA SER A 1042 16.80 -48.47 20.64
C SER A 1042 17.11 -47.49 19.53
N VAL A 1043 18.33 -46.93 19.58
CA VAL A 1043 18.85 -45.99 18.59
C VAL A 1043 20.22 -46.44 18.16
N THR A 1044 20.46 -46.41 16.84
CA THR A 1044 21.81 -46.59 16.28
C THR A 1044 22.17 -45.43 15.35
N ILE A 1045 23.40 -44.93 15.48
CA ILE A 1045 24.01 -43.95 14.59
C ILE A 1045 25.18 -44.65 13.88
N ASP A 1046 25.11 -44.75 12.55
CA ASP A 1046 26.04 -45.50 11.70
C ASP A 1046 26.34 -46.92 12.23
N GLY A 1047 25.28 -47.59 12.71
CA GLY A 1047 25.34 -48.96 13.25
C GLY A 1047 25.86 -49.07 14.69
N ARG A 1048 26.23 -47.96 15.34
CA ARG A 1048 26.66 -47.93 16.75
C ARG A 1048 25.51 -47.50 17.65
N ALA A 1049 25.35 -48.13 18.80
CA ALA A 1049 24.32 -47.74 19.77
C ALA A 1049 24.50 -46.28 20.23
N ALA A 1050 23.41 -45.55 20.34
CA ALA A 1050 23.37 -44.19 20.87
C ALA A 1050 22.25 -44.04 21.91
N VAL A 1051 22.33 -42.99 22.72
CA VAL A 1051 21.42 -42.73 23.84
C VAL A 1051 20.84 -41.32 23.75
N TRP A 1052 19.60 -41.18 24.23
CA TRP A 1052 18.93 -39.90 24.38
C TRP A 1052 19.48 -39.12 25.59
N THR A 1053 19.57 -37.80 25.47
CA THR A 1053 19.82 -36.88 26.59
C THR A 1053 18.58 -36.03 26.81
N GLY A 1054 17.77 -36.38 27.81
CA GLY A 1054 16.41 -35.86 27.89
C GLY A 1054 15.63 -36.29 26.63
N ASP A 1055 15.04 -35.33 25.94
CA ASP A 1055 14.30 -35.56 24.68
C ASP A 1055 15.15 -35.29 23.42
N ASP A 1056 16.45 -34.99 23.59
CA ASP A 1056 17.38 -34.74 22.48
C ASP A 1056 18.21 -35.99 22.14
N LEU A 1057 18.31 -36.32 20.86
CA LEU A 1057 19.30 -37.24 20.31
C LEU A 1057 20.42 -36.44 19.63
N LYS A 1058 21.62 -36.45 20.23
CA LYS A 1058 22.80 -35.81 19.64
C LYS A 1058 23.40 -36.70 18.56
N ILE A 1059 23.62 -36.12 17.39
CA ILE A 1059 24.16 -36.79 16.20
C ILE A 1059 25.46 -36.07 15.81
N PRO A 1060 26.62 -36.74 15.84
CA PRO A 1060 27.89 -36.10 15.53
C PRO A 1060 28.00 -35.70 14.06
N VAL A 1061 28.79 -34.66 13.79
CA VAL A 1061 29.14 -34.27 12.42
C VAL A 1061 29.79 -35.46 11.70
N GLY A 1062 29.41 -35.67 10.43
CA GLY A 1062 29.90 -36.78 9.62
C GLY A 1062 29.04 -38.05 9.71
N ALA A 1063 28.10 -38.12 10.65
CA ALA A 1063 27.12 -39.21 10.70
C ALA A 1063 26.28 -39.27 9.42
N ARG A 1064 25.91 -40.48 8.99
CA ARG A 1064 25.20 -40.68 7.70
C ARG A 1064 23.84 -41.32 7.86
N ARG A 1065 23.67 -42.19 8.85
CA ARG A 1065 22.42 -42.94 9.05
C ARG A 1065 22.09 -43.06 10.52
N VAL A 1066 20.89 -42.64 10.89
CA VAL A 1066 20.30 -42.83 12.21
C VAL A 1066 19.06 -43.72 12.07
N VAL A 1067 18.96 -44.75 12.90
CA VAL A 1067 17.82 -45.66 12.96
C VAL A 1067 17.25 -45.67 14.37
N LEU A 1068 15.96 -45.39 14.50
CA LEU A 1068 15.19 -45.38 15.75
C LEU A 1068 14.15 -46.52 15.71
N ARG A 1069 14.03 -47.31 16.77
CA ARG A 1069 13.18 -48.51 16.87
C ARG A 1069 12.37 -48.58 18.15
#